data_AF-A0A832BPV0-F1
#
_entry.id   AF-A0A832BPV0-F1
#
_cell.length_a   1.000
_cell.length_b   1.000
_cell.length_c   1.000
_cell.angle_alpha   90.00
_cell.angle_beta   90.00
_cell.angle_gamma   90.00
#
_symmetry.space_group_name_H-M   'P 1'
#
loop_
_entity.id
_entity.type
_entity.pdbx_description
1 polymer ?
#
loop_
_entity_poly.entity_id
_entity_poly.type
_entity_poly.pdbx_seq_one_letter_code
_entity_poly.pdbx_strand_id
1 'polypeptide(L)'
;MQPQQIAIDPRWFQVIFQAIFLSYGIIFLDWKADWLHYTISITACLFFQYSIDSIKTGRLLLPSEFKQWGFSSLISAMSLCLLLKTNDWYISLLAAFITVTGKYLFRVNGRHIFNPSALGIVAVLLLTNKAWLSPAQWGSNAVIFFLVVTLGTIVITRVQRLDISLAFLFTYVGLLFVRQVLYLGWPIDFFIHSVSTGSLLLFTFFMISDPKTAPNHWLARIIWAVLIAFSAFYLSAFKWKYNTLLWVLVAAAPLVPLFNMIFKGNSFEWKNSSFSFNPIVLIKRITMKPFLKKITALILMVILLSYDVLAFCGFYVAKADGTLKNKTSQVILVRDGNRNVITMYNDFKGNFKDFAMVVPVPVVLQKKDIKVVDQSIFNILNEYSKPRLVEYYDENPCNRYEYEKSDKSLAPRSAMDEVVVMGYGNARKKESVRIEAKYIVGEYDILILSARESNGLKNWLIENGYKIPSGAEEVLDPYIKSNMKFFVVKVNEAEKKKLPGEFLRPIQIRFDSPKFMLPIRLGMANADGDQDMIVYAFTKKGRIECTNYRTVELPTGKNIPLFVQQNFGAFYSNLFQYQWYKEGKSISMLEYAWDVSPKNYVKCDPCVGNPPSQQDLVQAGVWWLTRDWNNYDDVNDEESDYNSNVYFTRLHIRYNRKQFPQDLIFQTTPNTENYQARYIITHPASGDFSCEAGKKYLRDLKERRKNELAQLTYLTGKTYENWDMAYEDQHVSGTEAAYAAVATKSDSNGDNSGNNTANPLGLYAVAAAGLIILALSQRFRMRQIP
;
A
#
# COMPACT_ATOMS: atom_id res chain seq x y z
N MET A 1 -18.57 50.97 -18.76
CA MET A 1 -17.39 50.12 -19.04
C MET A 1 -17.88 48.72 -19.38
N GLN A 2 -17.75 48.29 -20.65
CA GLN A 2 -18.04 46.90 -21.03
C GLN A 2 -16.99 46.00 -20.37
N PRO A 3 -17.37 44.89 -19.71
CA PRO A 3 -16.40 43.98 -19.14
C PRO A 3 -15.57 43.36 -20.27
N GLN A 4 -14.26 43.63 -20.29
CA GLN A 4 -13.32 42.97 -21.20
C GLN A 4 -13.45 41.45 -21.02
N GLN A 5 -13.95 40.77 -22.04
CA GLN A 5 -14.01 39.31 -22.06
C GLN A 5 -12.61 38.77 -22.30
N ILE A 6 -11.97 38.26 -21.26
CA ILE A 6 -10.70 37.56 -21.38
C ILE A 6 -10.99 36.17 -21.97
N ALA A 7 -10.52 35.94 -23.19
CA ALA A 7 -10.58 34.66 -23.88
C ALA A 7 -9.42 33.77 -23.41
N ILE A 8 -9.70 32.77 -22.58
CA ILE A 8 -8.69 31.84 -22.04
C ILE A 8 -8.72 30.54 -22.86
N ASP A 9 -7.53 30.01 -23.19
CA ASP A 9 -7.40 28.68 -23.81
C ASP A 9 -7.78 27.60 -22.78
N PRO A 10 -8.80 26.77 -23.06
CA PRO A 10 -9.24 25.69 -22.18
C PRO A 10 -8.14 24.72 -21.72
N ARG A 11 -7.05 24.57 -22.50
CA ARG A 11 -5.92 23.69 -22.16
C ARG A 11 -5.15 24.14 -20.92
N TRP A 12 -5.25 25.42 -20.54
CA TRP A 12 -4.71 25.91 -19.26
C TRP A 12 -5.34 25.20 -18.07
N PHE A 13 -6.64 24.90 -18.11
CA PHE A 13 -7.29 24.14 -17.05
C PHE A 13 -6.65 22.76 -16.90
N GLN A 14 -6.34 22.07 -18.00
CA GLN A 14 -5.73 20.74 -17.93
C GLN A 14 -4.34 20.80 -17.31
N VAL A 15 -3.50 21.72 -17.78
CA VAL A 15 -2.13 21.89 -17.26
C VAL A 15 -2.15 22.31 -15.79
N ILE A 16 -2.93 23.33 -15.44
CA ILE A 16 -3.00 23.86 -14.08
C ILE A 16 -3.54 22.80 -13.12
N PHE A 17 -4.61 22.09 -13.50
CA PHE A 17 -5.17 21.04 -12.66
C PHE A 17 -4.14 19.93 -12.41
N GLN A 18 -3.48 19.43 -13.46
CA GLN A 18 -2.47 18.39 -13.32
C GLN A 18 -1.27 18.85 -12.49
N ALA A 19 -0.84 20.11 -12.67
CA ALA A 19 0.21 20.72 -11.87
C ALA A 19 -0.18 20.84 -10.39
N ILE A 20 -1.40 21.30 -10.08
CA ILE A 20 -1.91 21.36 -8.71
C ILE A 20 -1.98 19.95 -8.11
N PHE A 21 -2.46 18.96 -8.88
CA PHE A 21 -2.57 17.58 -8.41
C PHE A 21 -1.20 16.95 -8.13
N LEU A 22 -0.19 17.24 -8.97
CA LEU A 22 1.19 16.82 -8.75
C LEU A 22 1.81 17.52 -7.54
N SER A 23 1.67 18.85 -7.45
CA SER A 23 2.16 19.65 -6.34
C SER A 23 1.52 19.25 -5.02
N TYR A 24 0.24 18.88 -5.03
CA TYR A 24 -0.44 18.37 -3.84
C TYR A 24 0.19 17.07 -3.34
N GLY A 25 0.50 16.15 -4.27
CA GLY A 25 1.24 14.92 -3.95
C GLY A 25 2.60 15.20 -3.32
N ILE A 26 3.36 16.15 -3.86
CA ILE A 26 4.70 16.48 -3.35
C ILE A 26 4.65 17.21 -2.00
N ILE A 27 3.75 18.19 -1.84
CA ILE A 27 3.76 19.11 -0.68
C ILE A 27 2.95 18.57 0.49
N PHE A 28 1.77 17.98 0.24
CA PHE A 28 0.85 17.57 1.31
C PHE A 28 0.87 16.07 1.57
N LEU A 29 1.22 15.29 0.55
CA LEU A 29 1.37 13.84 0.68
C LEU A 29 2.85 13.44 0.80
N ASP A 30 3.80 14.36 0.97
CA ASP A 30 5.22 14.04 1.16
C ASP A 30 5.76 13.03 0.11
N TRP A 31 5.30 13.09 -1.14
CA TRP A 31 5.84 12.23 -2.19
C TRP A 31 7.33 12.54 -2.37
N LYS A 32 8.16 11.49 -2.37
CA LYS A 32 9.54 11.57 -2.83
C LYS A 32 9.52 12.04 -4.29
N ALA A 33 9.86 13.32 -4.49
CA ALA A 33 9.81 13.94 -5.80
C ALA A 33 10.91 13.33 -6.68
N ASP A 34 10.51 12.59 -7.71
CA ASP A 34 11.42 12.08 -8.73
C ASP A 34 11.72 13.20 -9.74
N TRP A 35 12.52 14.16 -9.30
CA TRP A 35 12.86 15.34 -10.11
C TRP A 35 13.51 14.96 -11.43
N LEU A 36 14.27 13.87 -11.48
CA LEU A 36 14.89 13.39 -12.71
C LEU A 36 13.84 12.89 -13.70
N HIS A 37 12.92 12.02 -13.27
CA HIS A 37 11.82 11.57 -14.11
C HIS A 37 10.95 12.74 -14.59
N TYR A 38 10.61 13.68 -13.70
CA TYR A 38 9.74 14.81 -14.04
C TYR A 38 10.41 15.75 -15.04
N THR A 39 11.67 16.12 -14.81
CA THR A 39 12.41 17.01 -15.70
C THR A 39 12.61 16.39 -17.07
N ILE A 40 13.00 15.11 -17.15
CA ILE A 40 13.16 14.40 -18.42
C ILE A 40 11.82 14.28 -19.15
N SER A 41 10.75 13.88 -18.46
CA SER A 41 9.43 13.71 -19.10
C SER A 41 8.91 15.02 -19.70
N ILE A 42 9.09 16.14 -19.02
CA ILE A 42 8.67 17.47 -19.51
C ILE A 42 9.57 17.95 -20.64
N THR A 43 10.89 17.98 -20.41
CA THR A 43 11.85 18.54 -21.37
C THR A 43 11.89 17.70 -22.65
N ALA A 44 11.91 16.37 -22.56
CA ALA A 44 11.92 15.49 -23.71
C ALA A 44 10.61 15.58 -24.52
N CYS A 45 9.44 15.60 -23.86
CA CYS A 45 8.17 15.79 -24.56
C CYS A 45 8.13 17.12 -25.33
N LEU A 46 8.56 18.21 -24.70
CA LEU A 46 8.60 19.52 -25.34
C LEU A 46 9.62 19.57 -26.47
N PHE A 47 10.81 19.00 -26.27
CA PHE A 47 11.87 18.93 -27.26
C PHE A 47 11.45 18.12 -28.48
N PHE A 48 10.99 16.87 -28.31
CA PHE A 48 10.55 16.05 -29.44
C PHE A 48 9.40 16.69 -30.20
N GLN A 49 8.46 17.32 -29.51
CA GLN A 49 7.34 18.03 -30.14
C GLN A 49 7.85 19.22 -30.96
N TYR A 50 8.73 20.04 -30.37
CA TYR A 50 9.35 21.19 -31.03
C TYR A 50 10.13 20.75 -32.28
N SER A 51 10.97 19.72 -32.16
CA SER A 51 11.78 19.21 -33.27
C SER A 51 10.91 18.71 -34.41
N ILE A 52 9.90 17.88 -34.13
CA ILE A 52 9.03 17.32 -35.18
C ILE A 52 8.21 18.42 -35.86
N ASP A 53 7.62 19.36 -35.11
CA ASP A 53 6.84 20.45 -35.70
C ASP A 53 7.73 21.44 -36.48
N SER A 54 8.97 21.70 -36.01
CA SER A 54 9.95 22.54 -36.74
C SER A 54 10.38 21.89 -38.05
N ILE A 55 10.68 20.59 -38.05
CA ILE A 55 11.01 19.83 -39.26
C ILE A 55 9.83 19.86 -40.23
N LYS A 56 8.60 19.65 -39.74
CA LYS A 56 7.40 19.64 -40.57
C LYS A 56 7.09 21.00 -41.19
N THR A 57 7.41 22.09 -40.49
CA THR A 57 7.20 23.47 -40.99
C THR A 57 8.38 24.02 -41.76
N GLY A 58 9.52 23.32 -41.78
CA GLY A 58 10.76 23.78 -42.43
C GLY A 58 11.41 24.99 -41.75
N ARG A 59 11.00 25.35 -40.53
CA ARG A 59 11.52 26.51 -39.79
C ARG A 59 11.57 26.24 -38.29
N LEU A 60 12.42 26.99 -37.59
CA LEU A 60 12.40 27.03 -36.13
C LEU A 60 11.13 27.74 -35.64
N LEU A 61 10.42 27.11 -34.71
CA LEU A 61 9.22 27.69 -34.09
C LEU A 61 9.60 28.72 -33.03
N LEU A 62 8.79 29.77 -32.91
CA LEU A 62 9.02 30.82 -31.93
C LEU A 62 8.38 30.46 -30.56
N PRO A 63 8.93 30.94 -29.44
CA PRO A 63 8.31 30.79 -28.13
C PRO A 63 6.90 31.40 -28.03
N SER A 64 6.62 32.48 -28.79
CA SER A 64 5.29 33.08 -28.89
C SER A 64 4.23 32.13 -29.49
N GLU A 65 4.66 31.11 -30.23
CA GLU A 65 3.80 30.11 -30.87
C GLU A 65 3.53 28.91 -29.96
N PHE A 66 3.91 28.95 -28.68
CA PHE A 66 3.74 27.85 -27.72
C PHE A 66 2.28 27.33 -27.64
N LYS A 67 1.30 28.20 -27.93
CA LYS A 67 -0.10 27.79 -28.01
C LYS A 67 -0.35 26.68 -29.06
N GLN A 68 0.41 26.69 -30.15
CA GLN A 68 0.26 25.79 -31.27
C GLN A 68 0.99 24.47 -31.04
N TRP A 69 2.26 24.51 -30.61
CA TRP A 69 3.09 23.32 -30.49
C TRP A 69 3.20 22.78 -29.04
N GLY A 70 3.23 23.65 -28.02
CA GLY A 70 3.62 23.29 -26.65
C GLY A 70 2.55 22.63 -25.78
N PHE A 71 1.35 23.22 -25.68
CA PHE A 71 0.35 22.80 -24.67
C PHE A 71 -0.04 21.32 -24.74
N SER A 72 -0.25 20.76 -25.94
CA SER A 72 -0.62 19.35 -26.09
C SER A 72 0.46 18.41 -25.57
N SER A 73 1.73 18.76 -25.80
CA SER A 73 2.86 17.98 -25.30
C SER A 73 3.01 18.13 -23.78
N LEU A 74 2.83 19.34 -23.25
CA LEU A 74 2.89 19.60 -21.81
C LEU A 74 1.83 18.83 -21.02
N ILE A 75 0.58 18.76 -21.48
CA ILE A 75 -0.49 17.95 -20.85
C ILE A 75 -0.11 16.46 -20.85
N SER A 76 0.48 15.99 -21.94
CA SER A 76 0.93 14.60 -22.06
C SER A 76 2.08 14.32 -21.08
N ALA A 77 3.05 15.23 -20.98
CA ALA A 77 4.16 15.15 -20.04
C ALA A 77 3.70 15.16 -18.57
N MET A 78 2.76 16.04 -18.21
CA MET A 78 2.17 16.06 -16.86
C MET A 78 1.48 14.74 -16.52
N SER A 79 0.84 14.11 -17.51
CA SER A 79 0.23 12.79 -17.32
C SER A 79 1.28 11.70 -17.08
N LEU A 80 2.45 11.78 -17.73
CA LEU A 80 3.58 10.88 -17.46
C LEU A 80 4.07 11.07 -16.03
N CYS A 81 4.34 12.31 -15.59
CA CYS A 81 4.81 12.60 -14.23
C CYS A 81 3.85 12.11 -13.13
N LEU A 82 2.54 12.17 -13.38
CA LEU A 82 1.52 11.77 -12.41
C LEU A 82 1.34 10.25 -12.30
N LEU A 83 1.45 9.53 -13.41
CA LEU A 83 1.07 8.11 -13.46
C LEU A 83 2.27 7.17 -13.51
N LEU A 84 3.26 7.48 -14.35
CA LEU A 84 4.39 6.61 -14.63
C LEU A 84 5.41 6.66 -13.50
N LYS A 85 5.91 5.48 -13.09
CA LYS A 85 7.04 5.34 -12.18
C LYS A 85 8.12 4.49 -12.82
N THR A 86 9.38 4.86 -12.62
CA THR A 86 10.56 4.16 -13.12
C THR A 86 11.78 4.60 -12.31
N ASN A 87 12.74 3.70 -12.08
CA ASN A 87 14.03 4.06 -11.48
C ASN A 87 15.05 4.51 -12.54
N ASP A 88 14.74 4.25 -13.81
CA ASP A 88 15.64 4.45 -14.93
C ASP A 88 15.27 5.68 -15.75
N TRP A 89 16.23 6.60 -15.91
CA TRP A 89 16.04 7.85 -16.65
C TRP A 89 15.71 7.61 -18.15
N TYR A 90 16.32 6.60 -18.77
CA TYR A 90 16.12 6.30 -20.19
C TYR A 90 14.72 5.73 -20.48
N ILE A 91 14.06 5.12 -19.50
CA ILE A 91 12.66 4.68 -19.61
C ILE A 91 11.73 5.89 -19.66
N SER A 92 12.03 6.94 -18.89
CA SER A 92 11.30 8.21 -18.94
C SER A 92 11.44 8.88 -20.31
N LEU A 93 12.67 8.90 -20.84
CA LEU A 93 12.96 9.42 -22.17
C LEU A 93 12.23 8.62 -23.27
N LEU A 94 12.24 7.29 -23.19
CA LEU A 94 11.53 6.40 -24.11
C LEU A 94 10.01 6.64 -24.05
N ALA A 95 9.44 6.77 -22.84
CA ALA A 95 8.02 7.07 -22.66
C ALA A 95 7.65 8.41 -23.31
N ALA A 96 8.48 9.45 -23.12
CA ALA A 96 8.29 10.75 -23.76
C ALA A 96 8.40 10.68 -25.29
N PHE A 97 9.39 9.94 -25.79
CA PHE A 97 9.58 9.71 -27.23
C PHE A 97 8.36 9.05 -27.87
N ILE A 98 7.88 7.92 -27.30
CA ILE A 98 6.71 7.19 -27.82
C ILE A 98 5.44 8.06 -27.70
N THR A 99 5.29 8.78 -26.58
CA THR A 99 4.17 9.71 -26.35
C THR A 99 4.06 10.75 -27.46
N VAL A 100 5.17 11.38 -27.84
CA VAL A 100 5.17 12.42 -28.87
C VAL A 100 5.10 11.81 -30.27
N THR A 101 5.99 10.88 -30.61
CA THR A 101 6.06 10.29 -31.97
C THR A 101 4.78 9.56 -32.35
N GLY A 102 4.10 8.91 -31.40
CA GLY A 102 2.81 8.26 -31.62
C GLY A 102 1.73 9.21 -32.16
N LYS A 103 1.80 10.51 -31.84
CA LYS A 103 0.89 11.53 -32.39
C LYS A 103 1.04 11.73 -33.90
N TYR A 104 2.22 11.42 -34.45
CA TYR A 104 2.57 11.68 -35.84
C TYR A 104 2.52 10.41 -36.68
N LEU A 105 2.98 9.28 -36.12
CA LEU A 105 3.04 8.00 -36.80
C LEU A 105 1.65 7.38 -36.99
N PHE A 106 0.82 7.37 -35.93
CA PHE A 106 -0.46 6.67 -35.95
C PHE A 106 -1.60 7.65 -36.20
N ARG A 107 -1.85 7.96 -37.49
CA ARG A 107 -2.89 8.92 -37.90
C ARG A 107 -3.88 8.36 -38.92
N VAL A 108 -5.14 8.75 -38.76
CA VAL A 108 -6.22 8.54 -39.74
C VAL A 108 -6.97 9.86 -39.91
N ASN A 109 -7.19 10.30 -41.16
CA ASN A 109 -7.88 11.56 -41.49
C ASN A 109 -7.31 12.79 -40.75
N GLY A 110 -5.98 12.88 -40.67
CA GLY A 110 -5.27 13.99 -40.03
C GLY A 110 -5.31 14.01 -38.50
N ARG A 111 -5.82 12.96 -37.85
CA ARG A 111 -5.89 12.84 -36.38
C ARG A 111 -5.12 11.66 -35.86
N HIS A 112 -4.54 11.81 -34.68
CA HIS A 112 -3.87 10.71 -34.00
C HIS A 112 -4.91 9.76 -33.39
N ILE A 113 -4.61 8.47 -33.46
CA ILE A 113 -5.53 7.41 -33.02
C ILE A 113 -5.49 7.26 -31.49
N PHE A 114 -4.28 7.18 -30.94
CA PHE A 114 -4.07 6.84 -29.53
C PHE A 114 -4.00 8.08 -28.65
N ASN A 115 -4.52 7.99 -27.42
CA ASN A 115 -4.17 8.96 -26.39
C ASN A 115 -2.64 8.95 -26.20
N PRO A 116 -1.95 10.10 -26.38
CA PRO A 116 -0.49 10.12 -26.47
C PRO A 116 0.21 9.59 -25.22
N SER A 117 -0.18 10.09 -24.04
CA SER A 117 0.43 9.67 -22.78
C SER A 117 0.05 8.24 -22.40
N ALA A 118 -1.20 7.82 -22.65
CA ALA A 118 -1.62 6.44 -22.43
C ALA A 118 -0.81 5.45 -23.29
N LEU A 119 -0.57 5.79 -24.57
CA LEU A 119 0.27 4.98 -25.46
C LEU A 119 1.70 4.87 -24.93
N GLY A 120 2.31 6.00 -24.55
CA GLY A 120 3.67 6.03 -24.00
C GLY A 120 3.80 5.17 -22.74
N ILE A 121 2.87 5.32 -21.79
CA ILE A 121 2.81 4.52 -20.55
C ILE A 121 2.67 3.03 -20.85
N VAL A 122 1.66 2.66 -21.65
CA VAL A 122 1.38 1.25 -21.97
C VAL A 122 2.54 0.60 -22.72
N ALA A 123 3.18 1.32 -23.64
CA ALA A 123 4.31 0.81 -24.40
C ALA A 123 5.50 0.49 -23.48
N VAL A 124 5.90 1.42 -22.59
CA VAL A 124 7.04 1.14 -21.70
C VAL A 124 6.75 0.07 -20.66
N LEU A 125 5.50 -0.05 -20.19
CA LEU A 125 5.07 -1.14 -19.31
C LEU A 125 5.23 -2.52 -19.97
N LEU A 126 4.92 -2.65 -21.26
CA LEU A 126 5.04 -3.93 -21.99
C LEU A 126 6.47 -4.23 -22.44
N LEU A 127 7.18 -3.21 -22.93
CA LEU A 127 8.46 -3.42 -23.61
C LEU A 127 9.64 -3.58 -22.66
N THR A 128 9.57 -3.01 -21.46
CA THR A 128 10.77 -2.84 -20.62
C THR A 128 10.75 -3.65 -19.34
N ASN A 129 9.56 -3.96 -18.80
CA ASN A 129 9.39 -4.48 -17.44
C ASN A 129 10.05 -3.62 -16.33
N LYS A 130 10.49 -2.39 -16.62
CA LYS A 130 11.17 -1.46 -15.69
C LYS A 130 10.33 -0.26 -15.27
N ALA A 131 9.11 -0.17 -15.80
CA ALA A 131 8.12 0.82 -15.41
C ALA A 131 6.96 0.17 -14.65
N TRP A 132 6.29 0.94 -13.79
CA TRP A 132 5.02 0.55 -13.17
C TRP A 132 4.11 1.76 -12.94
N LEU A 133 2.91 1.49 -12.42
CA LEU A 133 1.93 2.48 -12.01
C LEU A 133 1.65 2.31 -10.52
N SER A 134 1.40 3.39 -9.79
CA SER A 134 1.01 3.33 -8.37
C SER A 134 -0.38 3.95 -8.17
N PRO A 135 -1.48 3.21 -8.36
CA PRO A 135 -2.83 3.79 -8.37
C PRO A 135 -3.28 4.39 -7.02
N ALA A 136 -2.75 3.86 -5.90
CA ALA A 136 -3.12 4.27 -4.55
C ALA A 136 -2.31 5.45 -4.00
N GLN A 137 -1.31 5.98 -4.73
CA GLN A 137 -0.37 6.99 -4.20
C GLN A 137 -1.03 8.29 -3.71
N TRP A 138 -2.26 8.58 -4.10
CA TRP A 138 -3.01 9.77 -3.67
C TRP A 138 -3.83 9.57 -2.38
N GLY A 139 -4.16 8.33 -2.01
CA GLY A 139 -5.14 8.04 -0.95
C GLY A 139 -6.59 8.38 -1.34
N SER A 140 -7.56 7.69 -0.75
CA SER A 140 -8.98 7.81 -1.13
C SER A 140 -9.56 9.20 -0.90
N ASN A 141 -9.22 9.82 0.23
CA ASN A 141 -9.80 11.11 0.65
C ASN A 141 -9.40 12.26 -0.30
N ALA A 142 -8.12 12.33 -0.66
CA ALA A 142 -7.65 13.35 -1.60
C ALA A 142 -8.29 13.16 -2.97
N VAL A 143 -8.40 11.92 -3.46
CA VAL A 143 -9.03 11.64 -4.75
C VAL A 143 -10.49 12.10 -4.78
N ILE A 144 -11.27 11.82 -3.74
CA ILE A 144 -12.67 12.26 -3.64
C ILE A 144 -12.74 13.79 -3.71
N PHE A 145 -11.90 14.50 -2.95
CA PHE A 145 -11.83 15.96 -2.98
C PHE A 145 -11.53 16.48 -4.39
N PHE A 146 -10.48 15.97 -5.03
CA PHE A 146 -10.11 16.38 -6.38
C PHE A 146 -11.16 16.00 -7.42
N LEU A 147 -11.89 14.90 -7.24
CA LEU A 147 -12.98 14.50 -8.14
C LEU A 147 -14.09 15.55 -8.14
N VAL A 148 -14.51 15.99 -6.94
CA VAL A 148 -15.54 17.00 -6.78
C VAL A 148 -15.09 18.33 -7.39
N VAL A 149 -13.86 18.76 -7.11
CA VAL A 149 -13.28 19.99 -7.68
C VAL A 149 -13.24 19.91 -9.20
N THR A 150 -12.71 18.81 -9.76
CA THR A 150 -12.61 18.60 -11.21
C THR A 150 -13.97 18.66 -11.88
N LEU A 151 -14.93 17.90 -11.36
CA LEU A 151 -16.27 17.84 -11.93
C LEU A 151 -16.97 19.19 -11.83
N GLY A 152 -16.85 19.88 -10.69
CA GLY A 152 -17.36 21.24 -10.51
C GLY A 152 -16.77 22.22 -11.52
N THR A 153 -15.45 22.23 -11.69
CA THR A 153 -14.78 23.12 -12.66
C THR A 153 -15.15 22.79 -14.10
N ILE A 154 -15.21 21.51 -14.49
CA ILE A 154 -15.58 21.14 -15.86
C ILE A 154 -17.04 21.51 -16.16
N VAL A 155 -17.97 21.30 -15.21
CA VAL A 155 -19.38 21.69 -15.38
C VAL A 155 -19.51 23.21 -15.58
N ILE A 156 -18.73 24.01 -14.85
CA ILE A 156 -18.73 25.47 -14.95
C ILE A 156 -18.08 25.93 -16.27
N THR A 157 -16.94 25.37 -16.62
CA THR A 157 -16.09 25.87 -17.72
C THR A 157 -16.47 25.26 -19.08
N ARG A 158 -17.18 24.12 -19.09
CA ARG A 158 -17.52 23.33 -20.28
C ARG A 158 -16.34 23.04 -21.21
N VAL A 159 -15.14 22.95 -20.62
CA VAL A 159 -13.86 22.76 -21.32
C VAL A 159 -13.75 21.36 -21.93
N GLN A 160 -14.40 20.36 -21.32
CA GLN A 160 -14.29 18.97 -21.73
C GLN A 160 -15.63 18.37 -22.14
N ARG A 161 -15.55 17.25 -22.87
CA ARG A 161 -16.70 16.42 -23.24
C ARG A 161 -17.20 15.67 -22.00
N LEU A 162 -18.18 16.24 -21.31
CA LEU A 162 -18.76 15.61 -20.11
C LEU A 162 -19.60 14.37 -20.43
N ASP A 163 -20.14 14.26 -21.65
CA ASP A 163 -20.96 13.14 -22.07
C ASP A 163 -20.20 11.81 -22.01
N ILE A 164 -18.97 11.77 -22.54
CA ILE A 164 -18.11 10.57 -22.51
C ILE A 164 -17.65 10.23 -21.09
N SER A 165 -17.24 11.23 -20.29
CA SER A 165 -16.80 11.03 -18.91
C SER A 165 -17.92 10.51 -18.02
N LEU A 166 -19.12 11.09 -18.12
CA LEU A 166 -20.28 10.66 -17.34
C LEU A 166 -20.76 9.28 -17.79
N ALA A 167 -20.85 9.01 -19.10
CA ALA A 167 -21.21 7.69 -19.61
C ALA A 167 -20.25 6.61 -19.10
N PHE A 168 -18.94 6.90 -19.12
CA PHE A 168 -17.93 5.99 -18.60
C PHE A 168 -18.08 5.78 -17.08
N LEU A 169 -18.19 6.86 -16.29
CA LEU A 169 -18.34 6.76 -14.84
C LEU A 169 -19.61 6.00 -14.45
N PHE A 170 -20.77 6.37 -14.98
CA PHE A 170 -22.03 5.69 -14.66
C PHE A 170 -21.98 4.21 -14.99
N THR A 171 -21.35 3.84 -16.12
CA THR A 171 -21.22 2.43 -16.50
C THR A 171 -20.22 1.71 -15.62
N TYR A 172 -18.99 2.20 -15.49
CA TYR A 172 -17.93 1.51 -14.76
C TYR A 172 -18.22 1.44 -13.26
N VAL A 173 -18.61 2.55 -12.64
CA VAL A 173 -18.99 2.63 -11.23
C VAL A 173 -20.29 1.86 -10.98
N GLY A 174 -21.25 1.92 -11.89
CA GLY A 174 -22.49 1.13 -11.82
C GLY A 174 -22.24 -0.37 -11.84
N LEU A 175 -21.36 -0.86 -12.73
CA LEU A 175 -20.97 -2.27 -12.79
C LEU A 175 -20.25 -2.72 -11.50
N LEU A 176 -19.36 -1.87 -10.96
CA LEU A 176 -18.73 -2.13 -9.67
C LEU A 176 -19.76 -2.18 -8.54
N PHE A 177 -20.72 -1.26 -8.50
CA PHE A 177 -21.78 -1.25 -7.49
C PHE A 177 -22.65 -2.51 -7.56
N VAL A 178 -23.12 -2.86 -8.76
CA VAL A 178 -23.93 -4.07 -8.99
C VAL A 178 -23.17 -5.31 -8.54
N ARG A 179 -21.89 -5.44 -8.89
CA ARG A 179 -21.10 -6.61 -8.49
C ARG A 179 -20.79 -6.60 -7.00
N GLN A 180 -20.24 -5.52 -6.47
CA GLN A 180 -19.70 -5.49 -5.12
C GLN A 180 -20.80 -5.43 -4.08
N VAL A 181 -21.76 -4.52 -4.24
CA VAL A 181 -22.80 -4.28 -3.23
C VAL A 181 -23.99 -5.21 -3.47
N LEU A 182 -24.58 -5.20 -4.67
CA LEU A 182 -25.84 -5.95 -4.91
C LEU A 182 -25.62 -7.47 -5.01
N TYR A 183 -24.59 -7.91 -5.73
CA TYR A 183 -24.32 -9.33 -5.93
C TYR A 183 -23.50 -9.93 -4.79
N LEU A 184 -22.28 -9.42 -4.55
CA LEU A 184 -21.36 -9.96 -3.53
C LEU A 184 -21.78 -9.62 -2.10
N GLY A 185 -22.54 -8.54 -1.88
CA GLY A 185 -22.96 -8.12 -0.53
C GLY A 185 -21.87 -7.41 0.26
N TRP A 186 -20.84 -6.86 -0.39
CA TRP A 186 -19.88 -6.00 0.28
C TRP A 186 -20.55 -4.72 0.77
N PRO A 187 -20.14 -4.16 1.93
CA PRO A 187 -20.73 -2.93 2.42
C PRO A 187 -20.31 -1.72 1.58
N ILE A 188 -21.00 -0.59 1.77
CA ILE A 188 -20.86 0.59 0.90
C ILE A 188 -19.47 1.24 1.00
N ASP A 189 -18.82 1.16 2.15
CA ASP A 189 -17.46 1.65 2.39
C ASP A 189 -16.41 0.93 1.52
N PHE A 190 -16.54 -0.39 1.35
CA PHE A 190 -15.74 -1.20 0.42
C PHE A 190 -15.85 -0.64 -0.99
N PHE A 191 -17.07 -0.34 -1.41
CA PHE A 191 -17.35 0.18 -2.74
C PHE A 191 -16.79 1.59 -2.95
N ILE A 192 -17.04 2.51 -2.01
CA ILE A 192 -16.53 3.88 -2.05
C ILE A 192 -15.01 3.86 -2.16
N HIS A 193 -14.34 3.04 -1.35
CA HIS A 193 -12.89 2.89 -1.40
C HIS A 193 -12.43 2.39 -2.79
N SER A 194 -13.13 1.41 -3.38
CA SER A 194 -12.79 0.85 -4.69
C SER A 194 -12.82 1.84 -5.86
N VAL A 195 -13.67 2.87 -5.78
CA VAL A 195 -13.84 3.89 -6.83
C VAL A 195 -13.05 5.17 -6.53
N SER A 196 -12.42 5.27 -5.36
CA SER A 196 -11.67 6.45 -4.91
C SER A 196 -10.18 6.36 -5.27
N THR A 197 -9.88 6.05 -6.54
CA THR A 197 -8.48 5.92 -7.01
C THR A 197 -8.08 7.07 -7.93
N GLY A 198 -6.86 7.59 -7.78
CA GLY A 198 -6.37 8.72 -8.58
C GLY A 198 -6.26 8.37 -10.06
N SER A 199 -5.95 7.11 -10.37
CA SER A 199 -5.96 6.59 -11.74
C SER A 199 -7.35 6.68 -12.41
N LEU A 200 -8.44 6.38 -11.68
CA LEU A 200 -9.79 6.50 -12.23
C LEU A 200 -10.15 7.96 -12.55
N LEU A 201 -9.78 8.89 -11.66
CA LEU A 201 -9.98 10.33 -11.86
C LEU A 201 -9.22 10.83 -13.10
N LEU A 202 -7.92 10.54 -13.18
CA LEU A 202 -7.07 11.00 -14.28
C LEU A 202 -7.52 10.40 -15.62
N PHE A 203 -7.85 9.11 -15.62
CA PHE A 203 -8.38 8.43 -16.78
C PHE A 203 -9.67 9.09 -17.31
N THR A 204 -10.63 9.31 -16.41
CA THR A 204 -11.98 9.79 -16.75
C THR A 204 -11.98 11.20 -17.34
N PHE A 205 -11.16 12.10 -16.77
CA PHE A 205 -11.19 13.52 -17.11
C PHE A 205 -9.99 13.98 -17.93
N PHE A 206 -8.95 13.17 -18.15
CA PHE A 206 -7.77 13.62 -18.92
C PHE A 206 -7.37 12.65 -20.03
N MET A 207 -7.94 11.44 -20.08
CA MET A 207 -7.58 10.45 -21.09
C MET A 207 -8.75 10.07 -21.98
N ILE A 208 -9.82 9.49 -21.42
CA ILE A 208 -10.98 9.07 -22.23
C ILE A 208 -11.77 10.29 -22.76
N SER A 209 -11.72 11.41 -22.05
CA SER A 209 -12.38 12.66 -22.44
C SER A 209 -11.61 13.50 -23.46
N ASP A 210 -10.40 13.07 -23.87
CA ASP A 210 -9.59 13.79 -24.84
C ASP A 210 -10.32 13.87 -26.19
N PRO A 211 -10.73 15.08 -26.62
CA PRO A 211 -11.56 15.24 -27.80
C PRO A 211 -10.84 14.93 -29.11
N LYS A 212 -9.49 14.84 -29.11
CA LYS A 212 -8.74 14.49 -30.32
C LYS A 212 -8.71 12.99 -30.58
N THR A 213 -8.90 12.16 -29.55
CA THR A 213 -8.84 10.69 -29.62
C THR A 213 -10.19 10.02 -29.36
N ALA A 214 -11.20 10.77 -28.88
CA ALA A 214 -12.58 10.28 -28.75
C ALA A 214 -13.41 10.42 -30.06
N PRO A 215 -14.46 9.59 -30.25
CA PRO A 215 -15.39 9.73 -31.38
C PRO A 215 -16.05 11.11 -31.50
N ASN A 216 -16.39 11.54 -32.72
CA ASN A 216 -16.96 12.86 -32.99
C ASN A 216 -18.45 12.98 -32.67
N HIS A 217 -19.22 11.94 -32.99
CA HIS A 217 -20.65 11.94 -32.72
C HIS A 217 -20.90 11.62 -31.24
N TRP A 218 -21.87 12.32 -30.63
CA TRP A 218 -22.16 12.17 -29.20
C TRP A 218 -22.62 10.75 -28.84
N LEU A 219 -23.44 10.11 -29.67
CA LEU A 219 -23.88 8.73 -29.45
C LEU A 219 -22.71 7.75 -29.57
N ALA A 220 -21.80 7.96 -30.52
CA ALA A 220 -20.60 7.13 -30.67
C ALA A 220 -19.69 7.24 -29.45
N ARG A 221 -19.61 8.43 -28.82
CA ARG A 221 -18.87 8.61 -27.56
C ARG A 221 -19.47 7.83 -26.41
N ILE A 222 -20.80 7.82 -26.29
CA ILE A 222 -21.48 7.06 -25.24
C ILE A 222 -21.23 5.55 -25.44
N ILE A 223 -21.43 5.04 -26.66
CA ILE A 223 -21.18 3.63 -26.99
C ILE A 223 -19.72 3.26 -26.70
N TRP A 224 -18.79 4.11 -27.12
CA TRP A 224 -17.36 3.96 -26.85
C TRP A 224 -17.05 3.90 -25.35
N ALA A 225 -17.53 4.86 -24.56
CA ALA A 225 -17.33 4.88 -23.11
C ALA A 225 -17.87 3.62 -22.43
N VAL A 226 -19.06 3.16 -22.84
CA VAL A 226 -19.69 1.94 -22.33
C VAL A 226 -18.83 0.73 -22.66
N LEU A 227 -18.35 0.59 -23.90
CA LEU A 227 -17.48 -0.52 -24.31
C LEU A 227 -16.16 -0.57 -23.52
N ILE A 228 -15.52 0.58 -23.33
CA ILE A 228 -14.30 0.69 -22.53
C ILE A 228 -14.58 0.32 -21.08
N ALA A 229 -15.67 0.82 -20.50
CA ALA A 229 -16.06 0.52 -19.11
C ALA A 229 -16.33 -0.98 -18.91
N PHE A 230 -17.12 -1.62 -19.77
CA PHE A 230 -17.41 -3.06 -19.68
C PHE A 230 -16.15 -3.91 -19.80
N SER A 231 -15.30 -3.61 -20.79
CA SER A 231 -14.07 -4.38 -21.03
C SER A 231 -13.08 -4.22 -19.87
N ALA A 232 -12.89 -2.99 -19.38
CA ALA A 232 -11.99 -2.73 -18.26
C ALA A 232 -12.51 -3.34 -16.95
N PHE A 233 -13.82 -3.28 -16.71
CA PHE A 233 -14.49 -3.93 -15.58
C PHE A 233 -14.34 -5.45 -15.66
N TYR A 234 -14.55 -6.04 -16.83
CA TYR A 234 -14.41 -7.49 -17.01
C TYR A 234 -12.99 -7.97 -16.66
N LEU A 235 -11.98 -7.28 -17.18
CA LEU A 235 -10.58 -7.61 -16.93
C LEU A 235 -10.18 -7.40 -15.46
N SER A 236 -10.68 -6.35 -14.80
CA SER A 236 -10.36 -6.10 -13.39
C SER A 236 -11.10 -7.07 -12.47
N ALA A 237 -12.41 -7.21 -12.65
CA ALA A 237 -13.29 -7.95 -11.74
C ALA A 237 -13.20 -9.47 -11.86
N PHE A 238 -12.93 -9.99 -13.07
CA PHE A 238 -12.92 -11.44 -13.34
C PHE A 238 -11.55 -11.98 -13.74
N LYS A 239 -10.70 -11.17 -14.39
CA LYS A 239 -9.34 -11.60 -14.77
C LYS A 239 -8.24 -11.11 -13.83
N TRP A 240 -8.57 -10.29 -12.82
CA TRP A 240 -7.62 -9.76 -11.84
C TRP A 240 -6.40 -9.11 -12.49
N LYS A 241 -6.64 -8.39 -13.60
CA LYS A 241 -5.63 -7.57 -14.24
C LYS A 241 -5.64 -6.17 -13.62
N TYR A 242 -4.45 -5.59 -13.46
CA TYR A 242 -4.26 -4.24 -12.94
C TYR A 242 -4.16 -3.23 -14.09
N ASN A 243 -4.46 -1.96 -13.82
CA ASN A 243 -4.36 -0.85 -14.80
C ASN A 243 -5.24 -1.01 -16.06
N THR A 244 -6.34 -1.78 -15.97
CA THR A 244 -7.20 -2.18 -17.10
C THR A 244 -7.75 -1.01 -17.90
N LEU A 245 -7.99 0.12 -17.25
CA LEU A 245 -8.45 1.35 -17.90
C LEU A 245 -7.50 1.78 -19.03
N LEU A 246 -6.20 1.82 -18.77
CA LEU A 246 -5.18 2.23 -19.74
C LEU A 246 -5.00 1.18 -20.84
N TRP A 247 -4.91 -0.09 -20.45
CA TRP A 247 -4.78 -1.21 -21.39
C TRP A 247 -5.90 -1.21 -22.43
N VAL A 248 -7.14 -1.10 -21.96
CA VAL A 248 -8.33 -1.15 -22.81
C VAL A 248 -8.43 0.10 -23.67
N LEU A 249 -8.13 1.29 -23.14
CA LEU A 249 -8.16 2.52 -23.93
C LEU A 249 -7.18 2.47 -25.10
N VAL A 250 -5.94 2.02 -24.87
CA VAL A 250 -4.92 1.91 -25.94
C VAL A 250 -5.30 0.80 -26.92
N ALA A 251 -5.67 -0.39 -26.43
CA ALA A 251 -6.00 -1.53 -27.29
C ALA A 251 -7.23 -1.27 -28.18
N ALA A 252 -8.24 -0.57 -27.67
CA ALA A 252 -9.45 -0.28 -28.42
C ALA A 252 -9.32 0.94 -29.35
N ALA A 253 -8.32 1.83 -29.14
CA ALA A 253 -8.20 3.10 -29.88
C ALA A 253 -8.29 2.97 -31.42
N PRO A 254 -7.74 1.90 -32.06
CA PRO A 254 -7.89 1.67 -33.50
C PRO A 254 -9.36 1.54 -33.99
N LEU A 255 -10.33 1.33 -33.09
CA LEU A 255 -11.75 1.29 -33.44
C LEU A 255 -12.36 2.69 -33.59
N VAL A 256 -11.75 3.75 -33.05
CA VAL A 256 -12.30 5.11 -33.10
C VAL A 256 -12.50 5.63 -34.54
N PRO A 257 -11.56 5.44 -35.48
CA PRO A 257 -11.79 5.78 -36.89
C PRO A 257 -13.02 5.09 -37.49
N LEU A 258 -13.27 3.83 -37.14
CA LEU A 258 -14.46 3.09 -37.58
C LEU A 258 -15.75 3.73 -37.03
N PHE A 259 -15.75 4.09 -35.73
CA PHE A 259 -16.87 4.84 -35.14
C PHE A 259 -17.13 6.18 -35.85
N ASN A 260 -16.08 6.90 -36.25
CA ASN A 260 -16.22 8.16 -36.99
C ASN A 260 -16.70 7.96 -38.43
N MET A 261 -16.45 6.80 -39.03
CA MET A 261 -16.97 6.43 -40.34
C MET A 261 -18.46 6.10 -40.28
N ILE A 262 -18.88 5.35 -39.27
CA ILE A 262 -20.28 4.94 -39.05
C ILE A 262 -21.13 6.13 -38.58
N PHE A 263 -20.66 6.86 -37.57
CA PHE A 263 -21.36 7.99 -36.97
C PHE A 263 -20.70 9.30 -37.39
N LYS A 264 -21.22 9.91 -38.46
CA LYS A 264 -20.74 11.22 -38.92
C LYS A 264 -20.98 12.28 -37.85
N GLY A 265 -19.97 13.09 -37.57
CA GLY A 265 -20.04 14.17 -36.61
C GLY A 265 -18.91 15.19 -36.80
N ASN A 266 -19.14 16.42 -36.36
CA ASN A 266 -18.18 17.50 -36.55
C ASN A 266 -16.89 17.27 -35.75
N SER A 267 -15.77 17.69 -36.34
CA SER A 267 -14.48 17.72 -35.65
C SER A 267 -14.51 18.62 -34.43
N PHE A 268 -13.84 18.19 -33.36
CA PHE A 268 -13.63 19.06 -32.22
C PHE A 268 -12.57 20.12 -32.50
N GLU A 269 -12.95 21.36 -32.22
CA GLU A 269 -12.07 22.53 -32.25
C GLU A 269 -12.07 23.20 -30.88
N TRP A 270 -10.88 23.60 -30.43
CA TRP A 270 -10.73 24.37 -29.20
C TRP A 270 -11.26 25.77 -29.43
N LYS A 271 -12.42 26.08 -28.85
CA LYS A 271 -12.97 27.44 -28.81
C LYS A 271 -12.50 28.12 -27.53
N ASN A 272 -12.08 29.38 -27.60
CA ASN A 272 -11.76 30.14 -26.40
C ASN A 272 -13.02 30.25 -25.53
N SER A 273 -12.91 29.95 -24.24
CA SER A 273 -14.01 30.17 -23.29
C SER A 273 -13.99 31.63 -22.85
N SER A 274 -15.09 32.36 -23.08
CA SER A 274 -15.27 33.70 -22.51
C SER A 274 -15.67 33.57 -21.04
N PHE A 275 -14.73 33.84 -20.14
CA PHE A 275 -15.01 33.81 -18.71
C PHE A 275 -15.52 35.18 -18.26
N SER A 276 -16.80 35.24 -17.89
CA SER A 276 -17.43 36.41 -17.27
C SER A 276 -17.45 36.22 -15.75
N PHE A 277 -16.40 36.65 -15.04
CA PHE A 277 -16.38 36.69 -13.57
C PHE A 277 -17.32 37.80 -13.09
N ASN A 278 -18.58 37.45 -12.81
CA ASN A 278 -19.52 38.37 -12.17
C ASN A 278 -20.10 37.66 -10.93
N PRO A 279 -19.53 37.89 -9.73
CA PRO A 279 -19.83 37.09 -8.53
C PRO A 279 -21.31 37.13 -8.15
N ILE A 280 -22.01 38.21 -8.49
CA ILE A 280 -23.45 38.42 -8.22
C ILE A 280 -24.34 37.59 -9.16
N VAL A 281 -23.90 37.33 -10.39
CA VAL A 281 -24.65 36.52 -11.37
C VAL A 281 -24.44 35.02 -11.13
N LEU A 282 -23.29 34.61 -10.58
CA LEU A 282 -23.00 33.22 -10.23
C LEU A 282 -24.00 32.68 -9.18
N ILE A 283 -24.33 33.49 -8.17
CA ILE A 283 -25.31 33.15 -7.13
C ILE A 283 -26.75 33.09 -7.71
N LYS A 284 -27.08 33.97 -8.67
CA LYS A 284 -28.40 33.99 -9.31
C LYS A 284 -28.61 32.87 -10.34
N ARG A 285 -27.56 32.43 -11.06
CA ARG A 285 -27.63 31.33 -12.05
C ARG A 285 -27.53 29.92 -11.44
N ILE A 286 -27.10 29.78 -10.18
CA ILE A 286 -27.13 28.52 -9.41
C ILE A 286 -28.48 28.39 -8.67
N THR A 287 -29.57 28.68 -9.37
CA THR A 287 -30.93 28.44 -8.87
C THR A 287 -31.45 27.13 -9.44
N MET A 288 -30.90 26.02 -8.95
CA MET A 288 -31.61 24.74 -9.00
C MET A 288 -32.87 24.84 -8.14
N LYS A 289 -33.97 24.21 -8.58
CA LYS A 289 -35.25 24.16 -7.85
C LYS A 289 -35.00 23.80 -6.37
N PRO A 290 -35.70 24.43 -5.41
CA PRO A 290 -35.42 24.28 -3.97
C PRO A 290 -35.51 22.83 -3.47
N PHE A 291 -36.27 21.99 -4.17
CA PHE A 291 -36.38 20.55 -3.91
C PHE A 291 -35.07 19.79 -4.15
N LEU A 292 -34.34 20.09 -5.23
CA LEU A 292 -33.09 19.41 -5.57
C LEU A 292 -31.94 19.81 -4.64
N LYS A 293 -31.95 21.04 -4.10
CA LYS A 293 -30.98 21.52 -3.09
C LYS A 293 -31.12 20.78 -1.76
N LYS A 294 -32.35 20.52 -1.32
CA LYS A 294 -32.62 19.76 -0.10
C LYS A 294 -32.17 18.31 -0.25
N ILE A 295 -32.39 17.71 -1.42
CA ILE A 295 -31.94 16.34 -1.71
C ILE A 295 -30.41 16.24 -1.77
N THR A 296 -29.72 17.14 -2.48
CA THR A 296 -28.25 17.11 -2.53
C THR A 296 -27.60 17.43 -1.19
N ALA A 297 -28.15 18.37 -0.41
CA ALA A 297 -27.65 18.66 0.94
C ALA A 297 -27.93 17.52 1.93
N LEU A 298 -29.10 16.87 1.84
CA LEU A 298 -29.44 15.69 2.65
C LEU A 298 -28.54 14.50 2.30
N ILE A 299 -28.26 14.25 1.02
CA ILE A 299 -27.32 13.21 0.59
C ILE A 299 -25.91 13.53 1.11
N LEU A 300 -25.45 14.77 1.01
CA LEU A 300 -24.14 15.19 1.53
C LEU A 300 -24.05 15.07 3.06
N MET A 301 -25.14 15.37 3.78
CA MET A 301 -25.24 15.30 5.24
C MET A 301 -25.35 13.86 5.75
N VAL A 302 -26.03 12.97 5.02
CA VAL A 302 -26.13 11.54 5.33
C VAL A 302 -24.80 10.82 5.06
N ILE A 303 -24.01 11.26 4.07
CA ILE A 303 -22.63 10.77 3.84
C ILE A 303 -21.69 11.15 5.00
N LEU A 304 -22.00 12.22 5.76
CA LEU A 304 -21.16 12.71 6.86
C LEU A 304 -21.43 12.06 8.23
N LEU A 305 -22.47 11.21 8.34
CA LEU A 305 -22.81 10.54 9.59
C LEU A 305 -22.29 9.10 9.55
N SER A 306 -21.05 8.89 9.99
CA SER A 306 -20.51 7.54 10.23
C SER A 306 -20.43 7.29 11.73
N TYR A 307 -21.13 6.25 12.21
CA TYR A 307 -21.02 5.71 13.56
C TYR A 307 -19.85 4.73 13.66
N ASP A 308 -19.23 4.66 14.84
CA ASP A 308 -18.01 3.87 15.10
C ASP A 308 -18.32 2.41 15.52
N VAL A 309 -17.66 1.43 14.88
CA VAL A 309 -17.52 0.03 15.36
C VAL A 309 -16.16 -0.55 14.86
N LEU A 310 -15.45 -1.32 15.72
CA LEU A 310 -14.01 -1.69 15.69
C LEU A 310 -13.73 -3.19 15.34
N ALA A 311 -12.52 -3.60 14.85
CA ALA A 311 -12.34 -4.90 14.15
C ALA A 311 -10.91 -5.42 13.61
N PHE A 312 -10.55 -6.76 13.70
CA PHE A 312 -9.26 -7.62 13.52
C PHE A 312 -8.78 -8.21 12.11
N CYS A 313 -7.82 -9.16 11.90
CA CYS A 313 -7.35 -9.69 10.56
C CYS A 313 -7.55 -11.18 10.14
N GLY A 314 -7.72 -12.15 11.05
CA GLY A 314 -8.25 -13.51 10.76
C GLY A 314 -9.55 -13.91 11.51
N PHE A 315 -10.43 -14.73 10.91
CA PHE A 315 -11.62 -15.15 11.65
C PHE A 315 -11.25 -16.26 12.65
N TYR A 316 -11.19 -15.91 13.93
CA TYR A 316 -11.00 -16.85 15.04
C TYR A 316 -12.32 -17.22 15.69
N VAL A 317 -12.49 -18.50 15.97
CA VAL A 317 -13.70 -18.97 16.63
C VAL A 317 -13.27 -19.72 17.89
N ALA A 318 -13.86 -19.34 19.02
CA ALA A 318 -13.71 -20.01 20.31
C ALA A 318 -15.00 -20.75 20.69
N LYS A 319 -14.87 -21.75 21.56
CA LYS A 319 -16.00 -22.40 22.24
C LYS A 319 -16.47 -21.65 23.49
N ALA A 320 -15.59 -20.85 24.12
CA ALA A 320 -15.87 -20.04 25.31
C ALA A 320 -16.03 -18.55 24.99
N ASP A 321 -16.82 -17.81 25.79
CA ASP A 321 -17.11 -16.39 25.56
C ASP A 321 -15.88 -15.49 25.76
N GLY A 322 -15.65 -14.60 24.79
CA GLY A 322 -15.07 -13.26 25.00
C GLY A 322 -13.63 -13.13 25.52
N THR A 323 -12.78 -14.16 25.46
CA THR A 323 -11.40 -14.08 26.01
C THR A 323 -10.28 -14.17 24.97
N LEU A 324 -10.60 -14.21 23.69
CA LEU A 324 -9.59 -14.32 22.63
C LEU A 324 -9.00 -12.95 22.29
N LYS A 325 -7.74 -12.71 22.67
CA LYS A 325 -7.00 -11.50 22.31
C LYS A 325 -5.74 -11.85 21.52
N ASN A 326 -5.70 -11.48 20.24
CA ASN A 326 -4.49 -11.51 19.43
C ASN A 326 -3.98 -10.07 19.28
N LYS A 327 -2.72 -9.81 19.67
CA LYS A 327 -2.16 -8.45 19.67
C LYS A 327 -1.32 -8.15 18.42
N THR A 328 -0.79 -9.15 17.72
CA THR A 328 0.09 -8.93 16.56
C THR A 328 0.06 -10.10 15.60
N SER A 329 -0.11 -9.83 14.31
CA SER A 329 -0.02 -10.84 13.24
C SER A 329 1.22 -10.61 12.38
N GLN A 330 1.98 -11.66 12.10
CA GLN A 330 3.12 -11.58 11.18
C GLN A 330 2.90 -12.51 10.00
N VAL A 331 3.16 -12.02 8.79
CA VAL A 331 2.92 -12.77 7.56
C VAL A 331 4.15 -12.70 6.66
N ILE A 332 4.61 -13.84 6.16
CA ILE A 332 5.56 -13.90 5.05
C ILE A 332 4.77 -14.09 3.75
N LEU A 333 5.03 -13.26 2.75
CA LEU A 333 4.34 -13.23 1.46
C LEU A 333 5.36 -13.34 0.31
N VAL A 334 5.43 -14.49 -0.35
CA VAL A 334 6.36 -14.73 -1.46
C VAL A 334 5.61 -14.80 -2.78
N ARG A 335 6.09 -14.08 -3.81
CA ARG A 335 5.44 -13.98 -5.12
C ARG A 335 6.43 -14.04 -6.29
N ASP A 336 6.13 -14.92 -7.26
CA ASP A 336 6.72 -14.95 -8.60
C ASP A 336 5.70 -15.50 -9.60
N GLY A 337 5.53 -14.84 -10.76
CA GLY A 337 4.52 -15.20 -11.77
C GLY A 337 3.08 -15.23 -11.23
N ASN A 338 2.44 -16.40 -11.18
CA ASN A 338 1.13 -16.67 -10.54
C ASN A 338 1.22 -17.52 -9.26
N ARG A 339 2.44 -17.91 -8.86
CA ARG A 339 2.66 -18.68 -7.63
C ARG A 339 2.81 -17.75 -6.43
N ASN A 340 2.17 -18.14 -5.33
CA ASN A 340 2.17 -17.46 -4.05
C ASN A 340 2.56 -18.45 -2.96
N VAL A 341 3.34 -18.00 -1.98
CA VAL A 341 3.53 -18.69 -0.70
C VAL A 341 3.20 -17.72 0.41
N ILE A 342 2.32 -18.12 1.33
CA ILE A 342 1.93 -17.33 2.49
C ILE A 342 2.29 -18.13 3.73
N THR A 343 3.09 -17.55 4.62
CA THR A 343 3.36 -18.11 5.95
C THR A 343 2.72 -17.21 6.98
N MET A 344 1.84 -17.76 7.81
CA MET A 344 1.13 -17.01 8.85
C MET A 344 1.65 -17.41 10.22
N TYR A 345 2.04 -16.40 11.00
CA TYR A 345 2.41 -16.54 12.40
C TYR A 345 1.51 -15.65 13.25
N ASN A 346 0.93 -16.25 14.30
CA ASN A 346 0.01 -15.58 15.20
C ASN A 346 0.47 -15.78 16.64
N ASP A 347 0.64 -14.68 17.38
CA ASP A 347 0.95 -14.70 18.81
C ASP A 347 -0.34 -14.91 19.62
N PHE A 348 -0.84 -16.15 19.58
CA PHE A 348 -2.07 -16.54 20.27
C PHE A 348 -1.90 -16.55 21.80
N LYS A 349 -2.84 -15.92 22.51
CA LYS A 349 -2.95 -15.99 23.98
C LYS A 349 -4.33 -16.51 24.35
N GLY A 350 -4.41 -17.74 24.89
CA GLY A 350 -5.67 -18.39 25.27
C GLY A 350 -5.53 -19.90 25.43
N ASN A 351 -6.65 -20.60 25.56
CA ASN A 351 -6.67 -22.07 25.63
C ASN A 351 -6.72 -22.68 24.21
N PHE A 352 -5.70 -23.48 23.84
CA PHE A 352 -5.60 -24.11 22.52
C PHE A 352 -6.79 -25.02 22.16
N LYS A 353 -7.51 -25.56 23.16
CA LYS A 353 -8.63 -26.50 22.98
C LYS A 353 -9.82 -25.90 22.23
N ASP A 354 -9.99 -24.60 22.34
CA ASP A 354 -11.16 -23.91 21.85
C ASP A 354 -10.95 -23.26 20.49
N PHE A 355 -9.74 -23.37 19.91
CA PHE A 355 -9.31 -22.54 18.80
C PHE A 355 -9.46 -23.19 17.42
N ALA A 356 -10.03 -22.44 16.47
CA ALA A 356 -9.90 -22.69 15.04
C ALA A 356 -9.54 -21.40 14.29
N MET A 357 -8.61 -21.49 13.35
CA MET A 357 -8.24 -20.41 12.43
C MET A 357 -8.88 -20.66 11.07
N VAL A 358 -9.65 -19.68 10.57
CA VAL A 358 -10.31 -19.75 9.25
C VAL A 358 -9.68 -18.74 8.30
N VAL A 359 -9.10 -19.22 7.21
CA VAL A 359 -8.38 -18.40 6.21
C VAL A 359 -9.01 -18.56 4.83
N PRO A 360 -9.44 -17.47 4.15
CA PRO A 360 -9.86 -17.50 2.77
C PRO A 360 -8.67 -17.72 1.85
N VAL A 361 -8.78 -18.71 0.97
CA VAL A 361 -7.76 -19.02 -0.03
C VAL A 361 -8.40 -19.06 -1.43
N PRO A 362 -7.71 -18.60 -2.48
CA PRO A 362 -8.30 -18.48 -3.81
C PRO A 362 -8.50 -19.82 -4.53
N VAL A 363 -7.86 -20.89 -4.05
CA VAL A 363 -7.88 -22.23 -4.64
C VAL A 363 -8.01 -23.29 -3.56
N VAL A 364 -8.40 -24.50 -3.95
CA VAL A 364 -8.41 -25.67 -3.05
C VAL A 364 -6.97 -26.12 -2.83
N LEU A 365 -6.51 -26.11 -1.57
CA LEU A 365 -5.16 -26.56 -1.21
C LEU A 365 -5.10 -28.09 -1.16
N GLN A 366 -3.95 -28.68 -1.48
CA GLN A 366 -3.69 -30.10 -1.24
C GLN A 366 -2.73 -30.26 -0.05
N LYS A 367 -2.63 -31.47 0.52
CA LYS A 367 -1.69 -31.74 1.64
C LYS A 367 -0.27 -31.27 1.34
N LYS A 368 0.20 -31.49 0.10
CA LYS A 368 1.54 -31.12 -0.37
C LYS A 368 1.79 -29.60 -0.44
N ASP A 369 0.72 -28.81 -0.38
CA ASP A 369 0.76 -27.35 -0.47
C ASP A 369 0.81 -26.70 0.90
N ILE A 370 0.72 -27.50 1.97
CA ILE A 370 0.69 -27.02 3.34
C ILE A 370 1.86 -27.62 4.10
N LYS A 371 2.62 -26.78 4.80
CA LYS A 371 3.69 -27.20 5.68
C LYS A 371 3.72 -26.34 6.93
N VAL A 372 4.25 -26.90 8.00
CA VAL A 372 4.60 -26.15 9.21
C VAL A 372 6.07 -25.77 9.11
N VAL A 373 6.40 -24.54 9.48
CA VAL A 373 7.78 -24.03 9.44
C VAL A 373 8.26 -23.65 10.84
N ASP A 374 9.58 -23.56 11.03
CA ASP A 374 10.13 -23.05 12.29
C ASP A 374 9.78 -21.57 12.45
N GLN A 375 9.47 -21.15 13.68
CA GLN A 375 9.20 -19.77 14.03
C GLN A 375 10.45 -18.89 13.94
N SER A 376 11.64 -19.46 14.12
CA SER A 376 12.93 -18.74 14.09
C SER A 376 13.09 -17.87 12.84
N ILE A 377 12.50 -18.26 11.71
CA ILE A 377 12.50 -17.46 10.48
C ILE A 377 11.91 -16.06 10.67
N PHE A 378 10.82 -15.92 11.43
CA PHE A 378 10.21 -14.62 11.71
C PHE A 378 11.14 -13.75 12.56
N ASN A 379 11.86 -14.36 13.50
CA ASN A 379 12.84 -13.66 14.31
C ASN A 379 14.03 -13.19 13.47
N ILE A 380 14.58 -14.05 12.60
CA ILE A 380 15.68 -13.70 11.69
C ILE A 380 15.27 -12.54 10.78
N LEU A 381 14.09 -12.65 10.14
CA LEU A 381 13.59 -11.59 9.28
C LEU A 381 13.33 -10.30 10.07
N ASN A 382 12.74 -10.39 11.26
CA ASN A 382 12.48 -9.23 12.10
C ASN A 382 13.78 -8.52 12.50
N GLU A 383 14.75 -9.24 13.07
CA GLU A 383 16.02 -8.69 13.53
C GLU A 383 16.81 -8.06 12.37
N TYR A 384 16.77 -8.68 11.20
CA TYR A 384 17.43 -8.14 10.01
C TYR A 384 16.75 -6.87 9.48
N SER A 385 15.42 -6.77 9.54
CA SER A 385 14.66 -5.71 8.85
C SER A 385 14.02 -4.65 9.74
N LYS A 386 14.10 -4.78 11.08
CA LYS A 386 13.49 -3.82 12.00
C LYS A 386 14.09 -2.41 11.85
N PRO A 387 13.30 -1.35 12.16
CA PRO A 387 13.80 0.02 12.24
C PRO A 387 15.04 0.12 13.12
N ARG A 388 15.99 0.97 12.74
CA ARG A 388 17.32 1.01 13.35
C ARG A 388 17.63 2.31 14.04
N LEU A 389 18.35 2.19 15.15
CA LEU A 389 19.12 3.27 15.74
C LEU A 389 20.58 3.08 15.32
N VAL A 390 21.17 4.09 14.68
CA VAL A 390 22.54 4.09 14.17
C VAL A 390 23.37 5.02 15.04
N GLU A 391 24.50 4.52 15.51
CA GLU A 391 25.39 5.26 16.42
C GLU A 391 26.65 5.72 15.69
N TYR A 392 26.95 7.01 15.80
CA TYR A 392 28.23 7.59 15.41
C TYR A 392 28.91 8.21 16.61
N TYR A 393 30.22 8.41 16.51
CA TYR A 393 31.04 9.05 17.52
C TYR A 393 31.77 10.22 16.87
N ASP A 394 31.66 11.41 17.47
CA ASP A 394 32.47 12.53 17.01
C ASP A 394 33.93 12.30 17.43
N GLU A 395 34.85 12.59 16.52
CA GLU A 395 36.27 12.66 16.85
C GLU A 395 36.57 13.95 17.62
N ASN A 396 37.52 13.89 18.55
CA ASN A 396 37.96 15.10 19.24
C ASN A 396 38.75 15.98 18.24
N PRO A 397 38.26 17.18 17.91
CA PRO A 397 38.89 18.05 16.90
C PRO A 397 40.22 18.65 17.37
N CYS A 398 40.57 18.51 18.65
CA CYS A 398 41.88 18.89 19.18
C CYS A 398 42.91 17.75 19.09
N ASN A 399 42.50 16.51 18.76
CA ASN A 399 43.43 15.41 18.50
C ASN A 399 43.92 15.47 17.05
N ARG A 400 45.23 15.65 16.86
CA ARG A 400 45.90 15.39 15.58
C ARG A 400 46.25 13.91 15.52
N TYR A 401 45.60 13.15 14.64
CA TYR A 401 46.01 11.78 14.34
C TYR A 401 47.33 11.81 13.56
N GLU A 402 48.43 11.37 14.18
CA GLU A 402 49.63 10.92 13.45
C GLU A 402 49.31 9.52 12.86
N TYR A 403 49.37 9.42 11.54
CA TYR A 403 49.12 8.17 10.81
C TYR A 403 50.34 7.23 10.94
N GLU A 404 50.33 6.33 11.92
CA GLU A 404 51.24 5.17 11.91
C GLU A 404 50.64 4.03 11.07
N LYS A 405 51.22 3.83 9.88
CA LYS A 405 51.00 2.64 9.06
C LYS A 405 51.45 1.39 9.83
N SER A 406 50.53 0.51 10.17
CA SER A 406 50.86 -0.86 10.57
C SER A 406 50.10 -1.88 9.73
N ASP A 407 50.81 -2.40 8.72
CA ASP A 407 50.53 -3.66 8.04
C ASP A 407 50.61 -4.81 9.05
N LYS A 408 49.51 -5.55 9.29
CA LYS A 408 49.58 -6.92 9.83
C LYS A 408 48.50 -7.83 9.24
N SER A 409 48.94 -8.51 8.17
CA SER A 409 48.89 -9.96 7.91
C SER A 409 47.71 -10.81 8.41
N LEU A 410 47.13 -11.51 7.42
CA LEU A 410 46.19 -12.61 7.52
C LEU A 410 46.73 -13.81 8.33
N ALA A 411 45.85 -14.46 9.10
CA ALA A 411 46.06 -15.80 9.64
C ALA A 411 45.18 -16.83 8.87
N PRO A 412 45.65 -18.08 8.67
CA PRO A 412 45.04 -19.05 7.76
C PRO A 412 43.86 -19.83 8.35
N ARG A 413 42.91 -20.19 7.48
CA ARG A 413 41.82 -21.14 7.73
C ARG A 413 42.34 -22.58 7.66
N SER A 414 42.01 -23.40 8.65
CA SER A 414 42.14 -24.87 8.58
C SER A 414 40.88 -25.51 8.02
N ALA A 415 41.07 -26.64 7.32
CA ALA A 415 40.09 -27.38 6.54
C ALA A 415 39.39 -28.52 7.31
N MET A 416 38.18 -28.80 6.82
CA MET A 416 37.25 -29.96 6.89
C MET A 416 37.50 -31.15 7.82
N ASP A 417 36.38 -31.71 8.32
CA ASP A 417 36.12 -33.14 8.14
C ASP A 417 34.62 -33.49 7.98
N GLU A 418 34.40 -34.63 7.34
CA GLU A 418 33.22 -35.13 6.62
C GLU A 418 32.37 -36.10 7.46
N VAL A 419 31.03 -36.14 7.29
CA VAL A 419 30.19 -37.25 7.77
C VAL A 419 29.11 -37.63 6.75
N VAL A 420 29.07 -38.93 6.45
CA VAL A 420 28.29 -39.65 5.45
C VAL A 420 26.80 -39.81 5.83
N VAL A 421 25.92 -39.72 4.83
CA VAL A 421 24.48 -40.03 4.89
C VAL A 421 24.22 -41.45 4.37
N MET A 422 23.32 -42.21 5.04
CA MET A 422 22.66 -43.39 4.46
C MET A 422 21.13 -43.19 4.50
N GLY A 423 20.48 -43.33 3.35
CA GLY A 423 19.02 -43.19 3.18
C GLY A 423 18.29 -44.52 3.02
N TYR A 424 16.95 -44.47 2.95
CA TYR A 424 16.10 -45.54 2.38
C TYR A 424 14.79 -45.01 1.76
N GLY A 425 14.34 -45.73 0.72
CA GLY A 425 13.38 -45.36 -0.33
C GLY A 425 11.86 -45.53 -0.09
N ASN A 426 11.13 -45.22 -1.17
CA ASN A 426 9.69 -45.04 -1.41
C ASN A 426 8.74 -46.26 -1.28
N ALA A 427 7.42 -46.03 -1.15
CA ALA A 427 6.39 -46.40 -2.16
C ALA A 427 4.92 -46.09 -1.77
N ARG A 428 4.08 -45.89 -2.80
CA ARG A 428 2.67 -45.41 -2.86
C ARG A 428 1.60 -46.53 -2.89
N LYS A 429 0.34 -46.19 -2.55
CA LYS A 429 -0.93 -46.45 -3.32
C LYS A 429 -2.16 -45.88 -2.55
N LYS A 430 -2.90 -44.87 -3.06
CA LYS A 430 -4.17 -44.85 -3.85
C LYS A 430 -5.36 -45.60 -3.21
N GLU A 431 -6.31 -44.88 -2.59
CA GLU A 431 -7.65 -44.37 -3.05
C GLU A 431 -8.73 -45.18 -2.28
N SER A 432 -9.89 -44.67 -1.81
CA SER A 432 -10.87 -43.77 -2.44
C SER A 432 -11.96 -43.24 -1.44
N VAL A 433 -12.46 -42.01 -1.68
CA VAL A 433 -13.88 -41.49 -1.53
C VAL A 433 -14.43 -41.26 -0.10
N ARG A 434 -15.10 -40.16 0.30
CA ARG A 434 -15.41 -38.82 -0.25
C ARG A 434 -15.75 -37.86 0.92
N ILE A 435 -14.79 -37.01 1.27
CA ILE A 435 -14.85 -35.72 2.00
C ILE A 435 -13.65 -34.94 1.42
N GLU A 436 -13.77 -33.67 0.99
CA GLU A 436 -12.78 -33.10 0.03
C GLU A 436 -11.30 -33.17 0.50
N ALA A 437 -11.00 -32.99 1.80
CA ALA A 437 -9.90 -33.67 2.51
C ALA A 437 -9.78 -33.22 3.98
N LYS A 438 -9.36 -34.15 4.86
CA LYS A 438 -8.85 -33.85 6.21
C LYS A 438 -7.39 -34.32 6.28
N TYR A 439 -6.48 -33.44 6.69
CA TYR A 439 -5.06 -33.77 6.82
C TYR A 439 -4.57 -33.43 8.22
N ILE A 440 -3.69 -34.27 8.77
CA ILE A 440 -2.86 -33.90 9.92
C ILE A 440 -1.52 -33.40 9.36
N VAL A 441 -1.14 -32.18 9.71
CA VAL A 441 0.15 -31.56 9.33
C VAL A 441 0.75 -30.90 10.57
N GLY A 442 1.84 -31.46 11.08
CA GLY A 442 2.41 -31.02 12.36
C GLY A 442 1.40 -31.20 13.49
N GLU A 443 1.18 -30.13 14.26
CA GLU A 443 0.23 -30.07 15.37
C GLU A 443 -1.20 -29.68 14.96
N TYR A 444 -1.50 -29.66 13.66
CA TYR A 444 -2.77 -29.15 13.14
C TYR A 444 -3.62 -30.21 12.43
N ASP A 445 -4.90 -30.25 12.79
CA ASP A 445 -5.97 -30.85 12.02
C ASP A 445 -6.47 -29.83 10.98
N ILE A 446 -6.13 -30.07 9.73
CA ILE A 446 -6.49 -29.21 8.61
C ILE A 446 -7.76 -29.74 7.94
N LEU A 447 -8.75 -28.87 7.83
CA LEU A 447 -9.98 -29.11 7.11
C LEU A 447 -10.10 -28.10 5.97
N ILE A 448 -10.31 -28.61 4.77
CA ILE A 448 -10.50 -27.78 3.59
C ILE A 448 -11.96 -27.85 3.20
N LEU A 449 -12.65 -26.72 3.32
CA LEU A 449 -14.08 -26.61 3.04
C LEU A 449 -14.29 -25.88 1.72
N SER A 450 -15.18 -26.43 0.89
CA SER A 450 -15.52 -25.82 -0.39
C SER A 450 -16.40 -24.58 -0.18
N ALA A 451 -16.24 -23.58 -1.06
CA ALA A 451 -17.04 -22.34 -1.03
C ALA A 451 -18.56 -22.57 -1.15
N ARG A 452 -18.99 -23.69 -1.76
CA ARG A 452 -20.42 -23.94 -2.05
C ARG A 452 -21.22 -24.30 -0.80
N GLU A 453 -20.55 -24.43 0.34
CA GLU A 453 -21.13 -24.76 1.62
C GLU A 453 -20.91 -23.60 2.61
N SER A 454 -21.35 -22.38 2.30
CA SER A 454 -21.35 -21.30 3.32
C SER A 454 -22.08 -21.72 4.60
N ASN A 455 -23.22 -22.37 4.40
CA ASN A 455 -23.97 -23.05 5.45
C ASN A 455 -23.19 -24.24 6.02
N GLY A 456 -22.38 -24.95 5.24
CA GLY A 456 -21.56 -26.05 5.79
C GLY A 456 -20.39 -25.58 6.63
N LEU A 457 -19.71 -24.45 6.33
CA LEU A 457 -18.72 -23.87 7.25
C LEU A 457 -19.40 -23.38 8.53
N LYS A 458 -20.53 -22.67 8.41
CA LYS A 458 -21.33 -22.20 9.56
C LYS A 458 -21.83 -23.37 10.40
N ASN A 459 -22.48 -24.35 9.78
CA ASN A 459 -22.99 -25.56 10.43
C ASN A 459 -21.84 -26.36 11.03
N TRP A 460 -20.73 -26.55 10.32
CA TRP A 460 -19.56 -27.24 10.84
C TRP A 460 -19.00 -26.53 12.08
N LEU A 461 -18.89 -25.20 12.06
CA LEU A 461 -18.46 -24.42 13.22
C LEU A 461 -19.43 -24.64 14.40
N ILE A 462 -20.74 -24.51 14.18
CA ILE A 462 -21.76 -24.69 15.21
C ILE A 462 -21.79 -26.15 15.74
N GLU A 463 -21.78 -27.15 14.85
CA GLU A 463 -21.76 -28.58 15.16
C GLU A 463 -20.50 -28.99 15.93
N ASN A 464 -19.36 -28.34 15.67
CA ASN A 464 -18.12 -28.56 16.43
C ASN A 464 -18.03 -27.72 17.71
N GLY A 465 -19.09 -26.99 18.06
CA GLY A 465 -19.25 -26.22 19.30
C GLY A 465 -18.60 -24.85 19.29
N TYR A 466 -18.26 -24.30 18.11
CA TYR A 466 -17.66 -22.98 17.95
C TYR A 466 -18.73 -21.88 17.87
N LYS A 467 -18.53 -20.76 18.59
CA LYS A 467 -19.42 -19.61 18.58
C LYS A 467 -19.00 -18.58 17.52
N ILE A 468 -19.85 -18.37 16.52
CA ILE A 468 -19.63 -17.37 15.46
C ILE A 468 -20.05 -15.98 15.99
N PRO A 469 -19.14 -15.00 16.10
CA PRO A 469 -19.51 -13.67 16.57
C PRO A 469 -20.49 -12.95 15.64
N SER A 470 -21.32 -12.10 16.23
CA SER A 470 -22.29 -11.26 15.53
C SER A 470 -21.58 -10.34 14.53
N GLY A 471 -21.82 -10.55 13.24
CA GLY A 471 -21.16 -9.81 12.15
C GLY A 471 -20.24 -10.65 11.26
N ALA A 472 -19.86 -11.87 11.67
CA ALA A 472 -19.02 -12.73 10.84
C ALA A 472 -19.72 -13.17 9.53
N GLU A 473 -21.05 -13.32 9.55
CA GLU A 473 -21.85 -13.70 8.37
C GLU A 473 -21.80 -12.62 7.28
N GLU A 474 -21.89 -11.34 7.66
CA GLU A 474 -21.72 -10.17 6.76
C GLU A 474 -20.34 -10.20 6.08
N VAL A 475 -19.33 -10.69 6.78
CA VAL A 475 -17.94 -10.70 6.29
C VAL A 475 -17.63 -11.96 5.48
N LEU A 476 -18.21 -13.12 5.82
CA LEU A 476 -17.96 -14.40 5.15
C LEU A 476 -18.63 -14.47 3.78
N ASP A 477 -19.89 -14.04 3.67
CA ASP A 477 -20.71 -14.14 2.47
C ASP A 477 -20.05 -13.59 1.20
N PRO A 478 -19.42 -12.40 1.22
CA PRO A 478 -18.74 -11.87 0.04
C PRO A 478 -17.56 -12.72 -0.44
N TYR A 479 -16.83 -13.40 0.46
CA TYR A 479 -15.75 -14.31 0.07
C TYR A 479 -16.29 -15.56 -0.62
N ILE A 480 -17.40 -16.10 -0.10
CA ILE A 480 -18.11 -17.25 -0.69
C ILE A 480 -18.56 -16.92 -2.11
N LYS A 481 -19.28 -15.81 -2.28
CA LYS A 481 -19.78 -15.36 -3.59
C LYS A 481 -18.65 -14.97 -4.54
N SER A 482 -17.48 -14.63 -4.00
CA SER A 482 -16.23 -14.43 -4.76
C SER A 482 -15.47 -15.72 -5.11
N ASN A 483 -16.10 -16.88 -4.87
CA ASN A 483 -15.58 -18.25 -5.10
C ASN A 483 -14.27 -18.55 -4.35
N MET A 484 -14.04 -17.92 -3.19
CA MET A 484 -12.93 -18.24 -2.29
C MET A 484 -13.21 -19.52 -1.49
N LYS A 485 -12.19 -20.31 -1.20
CA LYS A 485 -12.27 -21.53 -0.38
C LYS A 485 -11.85 -21.21 1.05
N PHE A 486 -12.28 -22.03 2.01
CA PHE A 486 -11.92 -21.83 3.41
C PHE A 486 -10.96 -22.92 3.87
N PHE A 487 -9.80 -22.47 4.31
CA PHE A 487 -8.80 -23.28 4.97
C PHE A 487 -9.01 -23.14 6.47
N VAL A 488 -9.51 -24.21 7.10
CA VAL A 488 -9.76 -24.26 8.54
C VAL A 488 -8.66 -25.07 9.20
N VAL A 489 -8.03 -24.47 10.20
CA VAL A 489 -6.96 -25.08 10.99
C VAL A 489 -7.44 -25.23 12.41
N LYS A 490 -7.45 -26.45 12.92
CA LYS A 490 -7.73 -26.79 14.30
C LYS A 490 -6.47 -27.35 14.96
N VAL A 491 -6.21 -27.02 16.22
CA VAL A 491 -5.08 -27.57 16.97
C VAL A 491 -5.37 -29.02 17.39
N ASN A 492 -4.42 -29.92 17.15
CA ASN A 492 -4.46 -31.30 17.61
C ASN A 492 -3.65 -31.44 18.91
N GLU A 493 -4.34 -31.65 20.04
CA GLU A 493 -3.71 -31.72 21.37
C GLU A 493 -2.67 -32.83 21.49
N ALA A 494 -2.94 -34.00 20.90
CA ALA A 494 -2.06 -35.16 21.02
C ALA A 494 -0.72 -34.90 20.34
N GLU A 495 -0.73 -34.21 19.19
CA GLU A 495 0.48 -33.80 18.50
C GLU A 495 1.15 -32.59 19.16
N LYS A 496 0.37 -31.61 19.66
CA LYS A 496 0.94 -30.43 20.33
C LYS A 496 1.68 -30.79 21.62
N LYS A 497 1.18 -31.75 22.42
CA LYS A 497 1.86 -32.22 23.64
C LYS A 497 3.21 -32.87 23.39
N LYS A 498 3.48 -33.36 22.17
CA LYS A 498 4.77 -33.94 21.78
C LYS A 498 5.82 -32.88 21.47
N LEU A 499 5.42 -31.63 21.29
CA LEU A 499 6.30 -30.53 20.90
C LEU A 499 6.67 -29.68 22.12
N PRO A 500 7.94 -29.24 22.24
CA PRO A 500 8.35 -28.32 23.29
C PRO A 500 7.73 -26.93 23.10
N GLY A 501 7.56 -26.19 24.21
CA GLY A 501 7.10 -24.81 24.23
C GLY A 501 5.58 -24.63 24.18
N GLU A 502 5.11 -23.46 24.62
CA GLU A 502 3.68 -23.12 24.65
C GLU A 502 3.18 -22.47 23.35
N PHE A 503 4.00 -22.32 22.32
CA PHE A 503 3.61 -21.63 21.08
C PHE A 503 3.14 -22.59 19.97
N LEU A 504 2.44 -22.03 18.99
CA LEU A 504 1.97 -22.69 17.77
C LEU A 504 2.92 -22.36 16.61
N ARG A 505 3.41 -23.37 15.90
CA ARG A 505 4.37 -23.13 14.80
C ARG A 505 3.67 -22.50 13.59
N PRO A 506 4.32 -21.57 12.87
CA PRO A 506 3.72 -20.94 11.70
C PRO A 506 3.29 -21.91 10.62
N ILE A 507 2.16 -21.61 9.97
CA ILE A 507 1.60 -22.41 8.88
C ILE A 507 1.91 -21.73 7.56
N GLN A 508 2.54 -22.48 6.67
CA GLN A 508 2.85 -22.05 5.31
C GLN A 508 1.93 -22.76 4.30
N ILE A 509 1.30 -21.98 3.44
CA ILE A 509 0.47 -22.44 2.33
C ILE A 509 1.05 -21.97 1.00
N ARG A 510 0.99 -22.81 -0.02
CA ARG A 510 1.40 -22.49 -1.39
C ARG A 510 0.22 -22.63 -2.34
N PHE A 511 0.06 -21.69 -3.26
CA PHE A 511 -0.98 -21.78 -4.27
C PHE A 511 -0.68 -20.95 -5.52
N ASP A 512 -1.26 -21.36 -6.65
CA ASP A 512 -1.19 -20.64 -7.90
C ASP A 512 -2.50 -19.85 -8.13
N SER A 513 -2.42 -18.53 -8.18
CA SER A 513 -3.55 -17.62 -8.35
C SER A 513 -3.09 -16.25 -8.86
N PRO A 514 -3.84 -15.61 -9.77
CA PRO A 514 -3.60 -14.22 -10.14
C PRO A 514 -3.96 -13.24 -9.00
N LYS A 515 -4.81 -13.65 -8.04
CA LYS A 515 -5.17 -12.81 -6.88
C LYS A 515 -3.95 -12.69 -5.96
N PHE A 516 -3.36 -11.51 -5.89
CA PHE A 516 -2.27 -11.20 -5.00
C PHE A 516 -2.77 -10.30 -3.87
N MET A 517 -3.27 -10.91 -2.79
CA MET A 517 -3.96 -10.21 -1.70
C MET A 517 -3.84 -10.91 -0.35
N LEU A 518 -4.07 -10.17 0.74
CA LEU A 518 -4.24 -10.72 2.10
C LEU A 518 -5.67 -10.45 2.58
N PRO A 519 -6.46 -11.50 2.93
CA PRO A 519 -7.87 -11.38 3.30
C PRO A 519 -8.04 -10.93 4.76
N ILE A 520 -7.66 -9.68 5.05
CA ILE A 520 -7.67 -9.13 6.41
C ILE A 520 -9.08 -8.88 6.94
N ARG A 521 -10.12 -8.76 6.10
CA ARG A 521 -11.45 -8.44 6.64
C ARG A 521 -12.03 -9.54 7.50
N LEU A 522 -11.63 -10.79 7.33
CA LEU A 522 -12.27 -11.85 8.11
C LEU A 522 -11.94 -11.81 9.57
N GLY A 523 -10.73 -11.41 9.92
CA GLY A 523 -10.55 -11.08 11.31
C GLY A 523 -11.22 -9.84 11.73
N MET A 524 -11.64 -8.98 10.81
CA MET A 524 -12.23 -7.72 11.21
C MET A 524 -13.39 -7.98 12.16
N ALA A 525 -14.14 -9.05 11.96
CA ALA A 525 -15.19 -9.49 12.87
C ALA A 525 -14.83 -9.63 14.37
N ASN A 526 -13.55 -9.80 14.76
CA ASN A 526 -13.16 -10.20 16.11
C ASN A 526 -12.20 -9.24 16.88
N ALA A 527 -11.87 -8.02 16.40
CA ALA A 527 -11.00 -7.14 17.21
C ALA A 527 -11.79 -6.32 18.20
N ASP A 528 -11.11 -6.06 19.29
CA ASP A 528 -11.34 -4.92 20.16
C ASP A 528 -10.36 -3.77 19.81
N GLY A 529 -10.44 -3.20 18.59
CA GLY A 529 -9.70 -1.97 18.23
C GLY A 529 -8.72 -2.08 17.05
N ASP A 530 -7.72 -1.17 17.06
CA ASP A 530 -6.64 -1.08 16.06
C ASP A 530 -5.65 -2.23 16.22
N GLN A 531 -5.06 -2.65 15.10
CA GLN A 531 -4.19 -3.82 15.08
C GLN A 531 -3.01 -3.68 14.16
N ASP A 532 -1.90 -4.26 14.59
CA ASP A 532 -0.66 -4.26 13.83
C ASP A 532 -0.44 -5.59 13.11
N MET A 533 -0.05 -5.48 11.84
CA MET A 533 0.45 -6.57 11.04
C MET A 533 1.76 -6.20 10.37
N ILE A 534 2.74 -7.09 10.47
CA ILE A 534 4.00 -7.00 9.73
C ILE A 534 3.95 -7.99 8.57
N VAL A 535 4.21 -7.49 7.36
CA VAL A 535 4.30 -8.28 6.13
C VAL A 535 5.75 -8.31 5.66
N TYR A 536 6.33 -9.51 5.65
CA TYR A 536 7.65 -9.79 5.07
C TYR A 536 7.47 -10.34 3.67
N ALA A 537 7.75 -9.54 2.66
CA ALA A 537 7.39 -9.84 1.29
C ALA A 537 8.62 -10.11 0.41
N PHE A 538 8.58 -11.15 -0.42
CA PHE A 538 9.72 -11.58 -1.25
C PHE A 538 9.33 -11.74 -2.72
N THR A 539 10.12 -11.18 -3.64
CA THR A 539 9.93 -11.36 -5.10
C THR A 539 11.25 -11.47 -5.85
N LYS A 540 11.23 -11.90 -7.11
CA LYS A 540 12.41 -11.84 -8.01
C LYS A 540 12.69 -10.46 -8.60
N LYS A 541 11.68 -9.60 -8.70
CA LYS A 541 11.74 -8.36 -9.50
C LYS A 541 12.15 -7.16 -8.67
N GLY A 542 11.46 -6.93 -7.55
CA GLY A 542 11.58 -5.70 -6.79
C GLY A 542 10.56 -5.60 -5.67
N ARG A 543 10.29 -4.37 -5.24
CA ARG A 543 9.43 -4.05 -4.11
C ARG A 543 7.98 -4.52 -4.32
N ILE A 544 7.31 -4.85 -3.23
CA ILE A 544 5.85 -5.04 -3.20
C ILE A 544 5.18 -3.78 -2.68
N GLU A 545 4.11 -3.36 -3.35
CA GLU A 545 3.30 -2.21 -2.96
C GLU A 545 1.81 -2.56 -2.91
N CYS A 546 1.08 -1.90 -2.01
CA CYS A 546 -0.37 -1.93 -2.01
C CYS A 546 -0.93 -1.13 -3.20
N THR A 547 -1.93 -1.69 -3.88
CA THR A 547 -2.59 -1.09 -5.05
C THR A 547 -3.86 -0.31 -4.69
N ASN A 548 -4.45 -0.59 -3.53
CA ASN A 548 -5.65 0.05 -3.01
C ASN A 548 -5.38 0.93 -1.78
N TYR A 549 -4.33 0.64 -1.02
CA TYR A 549 -3.85 1.49 0.08
C TYR A 549 -2.54 2.15 -0.27
N ARG A 550 -2.38 3.42 0.12
CA ARG A 550 -1.15 4.16 -0.15
C ARG A 550 0.01 3.54 0.63
N THR A 551 1.12 3.30 -0.05
CA THR A 551 2.37 2.87 0.60
C THR A 551 3.18 4.12 0.95
N VAL A 552 3.51 4.30 2.24
CA VAL A 552 4.22 5.47 2.76
C VAL A 552 5.56 5.03 3.33
N GLU A 553 6.64 5.68 2.90
CA GLU A 553 7.97 5.46 3.45
C GLU A 553 8.08 6.20 4.79
N LEU A 554 8.54 5.50 5.83
CA LEU A 554 8.80 6.16 7.11
C LEU A 554 9.93 7.19 7.01
N PRO A 555 9.92 8.24 7.84
CA PRO A 555 11.07 9.13 7.94
C PRO A 555 12.33 8.34 8.29
N THR A 556 13.41 8.57 7.55
CA THR A 556 14.68 7.86 7.71
C THR A 556 15.88 8.82 7.56
N GLY A 557 17.03 8.43 8.10
CA GLY A 557 18.27 9.21 8.08
C GLY A 557 18.19 10.50 8.92
N LYS A 558 17.38 10.51 9.97
CA LYS A 558 17.16 11.69 10.81
C LYS A 558 18.01 11.64 12.07
N ASN A 559 18.69 12.74 12.39
CA ASN A 559 19.43 12.90 13.64
C ASN A 559 18.46 13.13 14.79
N ILE A 560 18.56 12.34 15.84
CA ILE A 560 17.69 12.38 17.01
C ILE A 560 18.53 12.47 18.30
N PRO A 561 17.93 12.87 19.43
CA PRO A 561 18.68 13.05 20.67
C PRO A 561 19.27 11.74 21.21
N LEU A 562 20.45 11.84 21.81
CA LEU A 562 21.20 10.68 22.33
C LEU A 562 20.39 9.86 23.36
N PHE A 563 19.60 10.52 24.22
CA PHE A 563 18.83 9.84 25.26
C PHE A 563 17.78 8.85 24.71
N VAL A 564 17.38 8.98 23.43
CA VAL A 564 16.44 8.04 22.79
C VAL A 564 16.99 6.62 22.78
N GLN A 565 18.32 6.44 22.84
CA GLN A 565 18.97 5.14 22.97
C GLN A 565 18.41 4.31 24.13
N GLN A 566 18.04 4.96 25.23
CA GLN A 566 17.54 4.30 26.44
C GLN A 566 16.19 3.60 26.20
N ASN A 567 15.36 4.13 25.29
CA ASN A 567 14.04 3.57 24.98
C ASN A 567 13.64 3.85 23.52
N PHE A 568 14.42 3.28 22.59
CA PHE A 568 14.13 3.42 21.16
C PHE A 568 12.75 2.88 20.78
N GLY A 569 12.25 1.87 21.50
CA GLY A 569 10.92 1.31 21.29
C GLY A 569 9.81 2.33 21.48
N ALA A 570 9.85 3.13 22.55
CA ALA A 570 8.86 4.18 22.80
C ALA A 570 8.94 5.30 21.75
N PHE A 571 10.15 5.74 21.39
CA PHE A 571 10.35 6.70 20.31
C PHE A 571 9.73 6.21 18.99
N TYR A 572 10.05 4.97 18.60
CA TYR A 572 9.57 4.41 17.35
C TYR A 572 8.05 4.23 17.34
N SER A 573 7.47 3.75 18.44
CA SER A 573 6.03 3.61 18.60
C SER A 573 5.32 4.96 18.44
N ASN A 574 5.85 6.01 19.08
CA ASN A 574 5.30 7.36 18.96
C ASN A 574 5.45 7.94 17.55
N LEU A 575 6.59 7.69 16.88
CA LEU A 575 6.81 8.09 15.48
C LEU A 575 5.81 7.39 14.55
N PHE A 576 5.67 6.08 14.68
CA PHE A 576 4.75 5.27 13.87
C PHE A 576 3.32 5.76 14.05
N GLN A 577 2.87 5.96 15.30
CA GLN A 577 1.52 6.42 15.60
C GLN A 577 1.26 7.83 15.06
N TYR A 578 2.22 8.75 15.25
CA TYR A 578 2.12 10.11 14.74
C TYR A 578 2.02 10.13 13.21
N GLN A 579 2.86 9.33 12.53
CA GLN A 579 2.82 9.18 11.08
C GLN A 579 1.49 8.56 10.60
N TRP A 580 0.95 7.57 11.32
CA TRP A 580 -0.32 6.93 11.00
C TRP A 580 -1.49 7.94 11.07
N TYR A 581 -1.50 8.80 12.08
CA TYR A 581 -2.46 9.89 12.21
C TYR A 581 -2.31 10.94 11.11
N LYS A 582 -1.08 11.42 10.88
CA LYS A 582 -0.76 12.45 9.88
C LYS A 582 -1.19 12.05 8.47
N GLU A 583 -1.02 10.78 8.12
CA GLU A 583 -1.33 10.23 6.79
C GLU A 583 -2.79 9.77 6.63
N GLY A 584 -3.65 10.00 7.63
CA GLY A 584 -5.07 9.68 7.56
C GLY A 584 -5.41 8.20 7.75
N LYS A 585 -4.55 7.44 8.46
CA LYS A 585 -4.74 6.07 8.97
C LYS A 585 -4.90 4.94 7.95
N SER A 586 -5.34 5.21 6.73
CA SER A 586 -5.59 4.21 5.68
C SER A 586 -4.35 3.95 4.82
N ILE A 587 -3.23 3.55 5.44
CA ILE A 587 -1.92 3.45 4.78
C ILE A 587 -1.15 2.17 5.12
N SER A 588 -0.26 1.77 4.22
CA SER A 588 0.75 0.75 4.46
C SER A 588 2.10 1.42 4.64
N MET A 589 2.80 1.21 5.75
CA MET A 589 4.11 1.83 5.99
C MET A 589 5.25 0.91 5.54
N LEU A 590 6.21 1.46 4.80
CA LEU A 590 7.43 0.77 4.42
C LEU A 590 8.50 0.98 5.49
N GLU A 591 8.98 -0.12 6.08
CA GLU A 591 10.05 -0.12 7.08
C GLU A 591 11.40 -0.55 6.50
N TYR A 592 11.39 -1.44 5.50
CA TYR A 592 12.60 -1.98 4.87
C TYR A 592 12.32 -2.44 3.43
N ALA A 593 13.27 -2.20 2.52
CA ALA A 593 13.24 -2.73 1.16
C ALA A 593 14.67 -2.87 0.64
N TRP A 594 15.10 -4.08 0.28
CA TRP A 594 16.46 -4.31 -0.23
C TRP A 594 16.52 -5.62 -1.01
N ASP A 595 17.43 -5.69 -1.98
CA ASP A 595 17.91 -6.95 -2.51
C ASP A 595 18.54 -7.80 -1.37
N VAL A 596 18.16 -9.06 -1.23
CA VAL A 596 18.73 -10.06 -0.28
C VAL A 596 19.17 -11.34 -1.00
N SER A 597 19.38 -11.26 -2.32
CA SER A 597 19.86 -12.38 -3.15
C SER A 597 21.10 -13.05 -2.54
N PRO A 598 21.20 -14.39 -2.50
CA PRO A 598 22.28 -15.11 -1.83
C PRO A 598 23.70 -14.92 -2.42
N LYS A 599 23.86 -14.12 -3.47
CA LYS A 599 25.13 -13.86 -4.15
C LYS A 599 25.95 -12.72 -3.53
N ASN A 600 25.32 -11.86 -2.75
CA ASN A 600 25.98 -10.71 -2.15
C ASN A 600 25.57 -10.64 -0.67
N TYR A 601 26.53 -10.89 0.22
CA TYR A 601 26.29 -11.13 1.64
C TYR A 601 26.36 -9.86 2.51
N VAL A 602 26.72 -8.70 1.93
CA VAL A 602 26.77 -7.43 2.66
C VAL A 602 25.76 -6.47 2.03
N LYS A 603 24.55 -6.44 2.59
CA LYS A 603 23.40 -5.69 2.04
C LYS A 603 22.63 -4.91 3.09
N CYS A 604 23.31 -4.55 4.17
CA CYS A 604 22.85 -3.60 5.15
C CYS A 604 24.01 -2.68 5.52
N ASP A 605 23.75 -1.39 5.70
CA ASP A 605 24.77 -0.47 6.20
C ASP A 605 24.13 0.57 7.14
N PRO A 606 24.42 0.51 8.46
CA PRO A 606 25.25 -0.50 9.16
C PRO A 606 24.48 -1.78 9.47
N CYS A 607 25.05 -2.98 9.27
CA CYS A 607 24.46 -4.26 9.67
C CYS A 607 24.56 -4.51 11.18
N VAL A 608 23.45 -4.92 11.82
CA VAL A 608 23.41 -5.32 13.25
C VAL A 608 23.18 -6.83 13.44
N GLY A 609 22.98 -7.57 12.35
CA GLY A 609 22.75 -9.01 12.37
C GLY A 609 23.09 -9.63 11.02
N ASN A 610 23.20 -10.96 10.99
CA ASN A 610 23.50 -11.70 9.77
C ASN A 610 22.32 -11.60 8.80
N PRO A 611 22.57 -11.40 7.49
CA PRO A 611 21.53 -11.50 6.49
C PRO A 611 20.90 -12.89 6.48
N PRO A 612 19.62 -13.03 6.08
CA PRO A 612 19.00 -14.34 5.93
C PRO A 612 19.82 -15.17 4.95
N SER A 613 20.19 -16.37 5.36
CA SER A 613 20.88 -17.34 4.51
C SER A 613 19.95 -17.84 3.39
N GLN A 614 20.52 -18.53 2.40
CA GLN A 614 19.71 -19.17 1.37
C GLN A 614 18.70 -20.16 1.97
N GLN A 615 19.07 -20.87 3.03
CA GLN A 615 18.18 -21.81 3.73
C GLN A 615 17.03 -21.07 4.43
N ASP A 616 17.32 -19.94 5.06
CA ASP A 616 16.30 -19.09 5.68
C ASP A 616 15.29 -18.60 4.65
N LEU A 617 15.76 -18.16 3.47
CA LEU A 617 14.88 -17.72 2.38
C LEU A 617 14.02 -18.87 1.84
N VAL A 618 14.59 -20.07 1.65
CA VAL A 618 13.81 -21.27 1.24
C VAL A 618 12.76 -21.62 2.29
N GLN A 619 13.12 -21.53 3.58
CA GLN A 619 12.20 -21.76 4.68
C GLN A 619 11.07 -20.73 4.72
N ALA A 620 11.39 -19.45 4.50
CA ALA A 620 10.42 -18.35 4.37
C ALA A 620 9.43 -18.56 3.20
N GLY A 621 9.78 -19.43 2.25
CA GLY A 621 8.92 -19.82 1.13
C GLY A 621 9.46 -19.42 -0.24
N VAL A 622 10.70 -18.92 -0.33
CA VAL A 622 11.36 -18.54 -1.59
C VAL A 622 11.77 -19.80 -2.37
N TRP A 623 10.79 -20.42 -3.01
CA TRP A 623 10.94 -21.76 -3.60
C TRP A 623 11.95 -21.82 -4.74
N TRP A 624 12.17 -20.73 -5.48
CA TRP A 624 13.08 -20.69 -6.62
C TRP A 624 14.57 -20.74 -6.22
N LEU A 625 14.87 -20.71 -4.93
CA LEU A 625 16.21 -20.96 -4.41
C LEU A 625 16.46 -22.44 -4.06
N THR A 626 15.42 -23.29 -4.19
CA THR A 626 15.56 -24.74 -4.00
C THR A 626 16.23 -25.31 -5.23
N ARG A 627 17.42 -25.88 -5.06
CA ARG A 627 18.15 -26.59 -6.11
C ARG A 627 17.79 -28.07 -6.05
N ASP A 628 17.49 -28.66 -7.22
CA ASP A 628 17.40 -30.10 -7.38
C ASP A 628 18.75 -30.61 -7.89
N TRP A 629 19.54 -31.26 -7.02
CA TRP A 629 20.87 -31.77 -7.38
C TRP A 629 20.82 -33.06 -8.22
N ASN A 630 19.63 -33.62 -8.46
CA ASN A 630 19.46 -34.86 -9.22
C ASN A 630 19.01 -34.64 -10.66
N ASN A 631 18.77 -33.39 -11.07
CA ASN A 631 18.36 -33.05 -12.43
C ASN A 631 19.45 -32.22 -13.11
N TYR A 632 20.28 -32.88 -13.92
CA TYR A 632 21.37 -32.26 -14.71
C TYR A 632 20.91 -31.69 -16.05
N ASP A 633 19.60 -31.75 -16.38
CA ASP A 633 19.07 -31.20 -17.63
C ASP A 633 19.20 -29.66 -17.69
N ASP A 634 19.40 -29.00 -16.54
CA ASP A 634 19.52 -27.54 -16.38
C ASP A 634 20.99 -27.04 -16.42
N VAL A 635 21.95 -27.92 -16.75
CA VAL A 635 23.39 -27.59 -16.76
C VAL A 635 23.88 -27.08 -18.12
N ASN A 636 23.11 -27.29 -19.20
CA ASN A 636 23.51 -26.95 -20.57
C ASN A 636 22.72 -25.79 -21.21
N ASP A 637 21.77 -25.16 -20.51
CA ASP A 637 21.19 -23.92 -20.99
C ASP A 637 22.09 -22.74 -20.57
N GLU A 638 23.00 -22.34 -21.47
CA GLU A 638 23.75 -21.07 -21.35
C GLU A 638 22.82 -19.82 -21.31
N GLU A 639 21.50 -20.01 -21.42
CA GLU A 639 20.44 -19.01 -21.33
C GLU A 639 19.53 -19.14 -20.07
N SER A 640 19.75 -20.11 -19.17
CA SER A 640 19.01 -20.17 -17.90
C SER A 640 19.59 -19.16 -16.91
N ASP A 641 19.15 -17.91 -17.07
CA ASP A 641 19.45 -16.79 -16.19
C ASP A 641 19.42 -17.25 -14.72
N TYR A 642 20.61 -17.28 -14.10
CA TYR A 642 20.88 -17.61 -12.70
C TYR A 642 20.16 -16.61 -11.78
N ASN A 643 18.83 -16.59 -11.83
CA ASN A 643 18.02 -15.57 -11.21
C ASN A 643 17.64 -16.03 -9.81
N SER A 644 18.69 -16.20 -8.99
CA SER A 644 18.60 -16.29 -7.54
C SER A 644 18.25 -14.94 -6.92
N ASN A 645 17.66 -14.02 -7.70
CA ASN A 645 17.35 -12.70 -7.21
C ASN A 645 16.21 -12.82 -6.21
N VAL A 646 16.40 -12.14 -5.09
CA VAL A 646 15.40 -12.05 -4.04
C VAL A 646 15.40 -10.61 -3.56
N TYR A 647 14.28 -9.95 -3.75
CA TYR A 647 14.04 -8.63 -3.21
C TYR A 647 13.09 -8.75 -2.02
N PHE A 648 13.51 -8.21 -0.88
CA PHE A 648 12.78 -8.26 0.39
C PHE A 648 12.14 -6.90 0.66
N THR A 649 10.86 -6.89 1.02
CA THR A 649 10.10 -5.71 1.45
C THR A 649 9.43 -6.00 2.78
N ARG A 650 9.57 -5.10 3.76
CA ARG A 650 8.85 -5.12 5.04
C ARG A 650 7.83 -4.01 5.08
N LEU A 651 6.56 -4.38 5.20
CA LEU A 651 5.46 -3.45 5.40
C LEU A 651 4.90 -3.61 6.81
N HIS A 652 4.58 -2.50 7.47
CA HIS A 652 3.87 -2.46 8.75
C HIS A 652 2.55 -1.74 8.55
N ILE A 653 1.46 -2.42 8.90
CA ILE A 653 0.10 -2.00 8.62
C ILE A 653 -0.67 -1.99 9.94
N ARG A 654 -1.15 -0.81 10.33
CA ARG A 654 -2.10 -0.63 11.42
C ARG A 654 -3.50 -0.49 10.86
N TYR A 655 -4.36 -1.49 11.07
CA TYR A 655 -5.65 -1.60 10.40
C TYR A 655 -6.82 -1.81 11.37
N ASN A 656 -8.01 -1.45 10.88
CA ASN A 656 -9.32 -1.62 11.52
C ASN A 656 -10.42 -1.54 10.44
N ARG A 657 -11.66 -1.93 10.76
CA ARG A 657 -12.78 -1.96 9.79
C ARG A 657 -13.12 -0.61 9.17
N LYS A 658 -12.91 0.49 9.89
CA LYS A 658 -13.21 1.85 9.41
C LYS A 658 -12.21 2.32 8.35
N GLN A 659 -10.92 2.11 8.61
CA GLN A 659 -9.84 2.60 7.75
C GLN A 659 -9.46 1.61 6.65
N PHE A 660 -9.73 0.31 6.85
CA PHE A 660 -9.43 -0.74 5.88
C PHE A 660 -10.70 -1.46 5.41
N PRO A 661 -11.62 -0.76 4.72
CA PRO A 661 -12.86 -1.38 4.26
C PRO A 661 -12.64 -2.45 3.18
N GLN A 662 -11.44 -2.60 2.62
CA GLN A 662 -11.07 -3.64 1.68
C GLN A 662 -9.91 -4.48 2.21
N ASP A 663 -9.81 -5.70 1.68
CA ASP A 663 -8.60 -6.50 1.83
C ASP A 663 -7.38 -5.82 1.20
N LEU A 664 -6.18 -6.18 1.65
CA LEU A 664 -4.94 -5.64 1.07
C LEU A 664 -4.68 -6.30 -0.28
N ILE A 665 -4.56 -5.50 -1.34
CA ILE A 665 -4.25 -5.99 -2.69
C ILE A 665 -2.87 -5.49 -3.09
N PHE A 666 -1.99 -6.40 -3.45
CA PHE A 666 -0.59 -6.11 -3.73
C PHE A 666 -0.28 -6.16 -5.23
N GLN A 667 0.80 -5.49 -5.62
CA GLN A 667 1.47 -5.66 -6.90
C GLN A 667 2.97 -5.79 -6.69
N THR A 668 3.63 -6.56 -7.56
CA THR A 668 5.09 -6.56 -7.66
C THR A 668 5.52 -5.43 -8.58
N THR A 669 6.47 -4.62 -8.16
CA THR A 669 7.06 -3.54 -8.96
C THR A 669 8.49 -3.90 -9.36
N PRO A 670 9.04 -3.29 -10.43
CA PRO A 670 10.46 -3.39 -10.73
C PRO A 670 11.31 -2.42 -9.89
N ASN A 671 10.73 -1.82 -8.84
CA ASN A 671 11.47 -0.90 -8.00
C ASN A 671 12.48 -1.67 -7.14
N THR A 672 13.76 -1.41 -7.35
CA THR A 672 14.87 -1.98 -6.59
C THR A 672 15.59 -0.96 -5.70
N GLU A 673 15.02 0.24 -5.48
CA GLU A 673 15.61 1.25 -4.59
C GLU A 673 15.74 0.70 -3.16
N ASN A 674 16.96 0.77 -2.61
CA ASN A 674 17.18 0.33 -1.24
C ASN A 674 16.59 1.35 -0.25
N TYR A 675 15.91 0.83 0.76
CA TYR A 675 15.24 1.62 1.78
C TYR A 675 15.33 0.93 3.13
N GLN A 676 15.57 1.71 4.17
CA GLN A 676 15.58 1.23 5.56
C GLN A 676 15.19 2.38 6.48
N ALA A 677 14.26 2.15 7.39
CA ALA A 677 13.97 3.07 8.48
C ALA A 677 15.15 3.10 9.46
N ARG A 678 15.91 4.19 9.47
CA ARG A 678 17.06 4.40 10.35
C ARG A 678 17.04 5.79 10.97
N TYR A 679 17.45 5.87 12.23
CA TYR A 679 17.56 7.10 13.01
C TYR A 679 18.94 7.19 13.61
N ILE A 680 19.52 8.38 13.62
CA ILE A 680 20.94 8.57 13.89
C ILE A 680 21.11 9.24 15.24
N ILE A 681 21.94 8.66 16.10
CA ILE A 681 22.45 9.29 17.30
C ILE A 681 23.96 9.48 17.17
N THR A 682 24.45 10.59 17.69
CA THR A 682 25.88 10.89 17.70
C THR A 682 26.35 11.14 19.13
N HIS A 683 27.29 10.31 19.58
CA HIS A 683 28.00 10.48 20.84
C HIS A 683 28.96 11.65 20.69
N PRO A 684 28.92 12.63 21.63
CA PRO A 684 29.82 13.76 21.56
C PRO A 684 31.27 13.29 21.79
N ALA A 685 32.22 14.00 21.21
CA ALA A 685 33.63 13.78 21.44
C ALA A 685 33.93 13.90 22.94
N SER A 686 34.97 13.21 23.39
CA SER A 686 35.48 13.28 24.76
C SER A 686 36.92 13.79 24.78
N GLY A 687 37.37 14.33 25.91
CA GLY A 687 38.73 14.87 26.09
C GLY A 687 38.78 16.40 26.19
N ASP A 688 39.95 16.98 25.94
CA ASP A 688 40.15 18.43 26.00
C ASP A 688 39.59 19.14 24.75
N PHE A 689 38.95 20.29 24.97
CA PHE A 689 38.36 21.16 23.93
C PHE A 689 38.91 22.60 24.01
N SER A 690 40.02 22.81 24.72
CA SER A 690 40.63 24.13 24.92
C SER A 690 41.08 24.80 23.61
N CYS A 691 41.40 24.01 22.57
CA CYS A 691 41.81 24.50 21.27
C CYS A 691 40.67 25.26 20.54
N GLU A 692 41.02 26.13 19.58
CA GLU A 692 40.01 26.92 18.84
C GLU A 692 38.96 26.04 18.13
N ALA A 693 39.40 24.92 17.57
CA ALA A 693 38.51 23.94 16.92
C ALA A 693 37.55 23.28 17.94
N GLY A 694 38.01 23.00 19.16
CA GLY A 694 37.19 22.48 20.26
C GLY A 694 36.12 23.47 20.72
N LYS A 695 36.47 24.76 20.87
CA LYS A 695 35.50 25.82 21.20
C LYS A 695 34.44 26.01 20.12
N LYS A 696 34.80 25.88 18.84
CA LYS A 696 33.84 25.87 17.73
C LYS A 696 32.93 24.64 17.81
N TYR A 697 33.52 23.46 17.99
CA TYR A 697 32.79 22.21 18.14
C TYR A 697 31.72 22.27 19.24
N LEU A 698 32.02 22.83 20.41
CA LEU A 698 31.02 22.94 21.50
C LEU A 698 29.82 23.86 21.14
N ARG A 699 30.04 24.92 20.36
CA ARG A 699 28.95 25.79 19.87
C ARG A 699 28.08 25.04 18.86
N ASP A 700 28.71 24.39 17.89
CA ASP A 700 28.03 23.60 16.86
C ASP A 700 27.27 22.42 17.48
N LEU A 701 27.85 21.76 18.49
CA LEU A 701 27.23 20.68 19.25
C LEU A 701 25.95 21.17 19.95
N LYS A 702 25.96 22.35 20.57
CA LYS A 702 24.77 22.92 21.22
C LYS A 702 23.64 23.18 20.22
N GLU A 703 23.98 23.73 19.05
CA GLU A 703 23.01 23.93 17.96
C GLU A 703 22.47 22.59 17.44
N ARG A 704 23.36 21.60 17.23
CA ARG A 704 22.98 20.25 16.81
C ARG A 704 22.02 19.59 17.81
N ARG A 705 22.26 19.69 19.12
CA ARG A 705 21.34 19.16 20.15
C ARG A 705 19.97 19.83 20.11
N LYS A 706 19.91 21.14 19.83
CA LYS A 706 18.62 21.85 19.65
C LYS A 706 17.87 21.32 18.43
N ASN A 707 18.56 21.10 17.32
CA ASN A 707 17.98 20.56 16.09
C ASN A 707 17.50 19.11 16.28
N GLU A 708 18.27 18.27 16.98
CA GLU A 708 17.87 16.90 17.35
C GLU A 708 16.58 16.89 18.20
N LEU A 709 16.45 17.79 19.18
CA LEU A 709 15.22 17.93 19.98
C LEU A 709 14.01 18.37 19.13
N ALA A 710 14.20 19.35 18.24
CA ALA A 710 13.16 19.76 17.31
C ALA A 710 12.77 18.61 16.36
N GLN A 711 13.76 17.82 15.93
CA GLN A 711 13.54 16.66 15.07
C GLN A 711 12.76 15.56 15.79
N LEU A 712 13.04 15.30 17.08
CA LEU A 712 12.25 14.39 17.90
C LEU A 712 10.77 14.80 17.91
N THR A 713 10.49 16.07 18.23
CA THR A 713 9.11 16.59 18.23
C THR A 713 8.45 16.53 16.87
N TYR A 714 9.18 16.84 15.80
CA TYR A 714 8.67 16.75 14.44
C TYR A 714 8.30 15.31 14.05
N LEU A 715 9.07 14.32 14.50
CA LEU A 715 8.86 12.91 14.13
C LEU A 715 7.78 12.23 14.96
N THR A 716 7.65 12.57 16.24
CA THR A 716 6.79 11.84 17.19
C THR A 716 5.56 12.64 17.62
N GLY A 717 5.53 13.95 17.38
CA GLY A 717 4.57 14.86 18.00
C GLY A 717 4.76 15.02 19.52
N LYS A 718 5.85 14.50 20.09
CA LYS A 718 6.16 14.50 21.54
C LYS A 718 7.36 15.39 21.84
N THR A 719 7.39 15.99 23.03
CA THR A 719 8.52 16.81 23.51
C THR A 719 9.47 15.96 24.36
N TYR A 720 10.58 16.56 24.80
CA TYR A 720 11.51 15.93 25.75
C TYR A 720 10.85 15.44 27.06
N GLU A 721 9.73 16.03 27.47
CA GLU A 721 9.07 15.69 28.73
C GLU A 721 8.19 14.44 28.63
N ASN A 722 7.82 14.03 27.41
CA ASN A 722 6.84 12.96 27.19
C ASN A 722 7.16 12.02 26.03
N TRP A 723 8.41 12.00 25.58
CA TRP A 723 8.83 11.21 24.42
C TRP A 723 8.78 9.69 24.65
N ASP A 724 8.94 9.25 25.88
CA ASP A 724 8.92 7.86 26.34
C ASP A 724 7.52 7.41 26.80
N MET A 725 6.60 8.36 26.98
CA MET A 725 5.20 8.08 27.28
C MET A 725 4.48 7.57 26.03
N ALA A 726 3.77 6.46 26.19
CA ALA A 726 2.90 5.93 25.15
C ALA A 726 1.78 6.93 24.82
N TYR A 727 1.21 6.83 23.62
CA TYR A 727 0.06 7.63 23.24
C TYR A 727 -1.16 7.23 24.08
N GLU A 728 -1.62 8.10 24.99
CA GLU A 728 -2.87 7.89 25.76
C GLU A 728 -4.08 8.20 24.86
N ASP A 729 -4.48 7.26 24.01
CA ASP A 729 -5.86 7.20 23.55
C ASP A 729 -6.68 6.40 24.58
N GLN A 730 -7.85 6.93 24.95
CA GLN A 730 -8.70 6.47 26.07
C GLN A 730 -9.10 4.98 26.09
N HIS A 731 -8.69 4.13 25.14
CA HIS A 731 -8.98 2.69 25.13
C HIS A 731 -7.80 1.76 24.75
N VAL A 732 -6.53 2.18 24.87
CA VAL A 732 -5.38 1.29 24.56
C VAL A 732 -4.58 0.93 25.81
N SER A 733 -4.68 -0.33 26.23
CA SER A 733 -3.93 -0.90 27.35
C SER A 733 -2.45 -1.10 27.00
N GLY A 734 -1.62 -0.12 27.37
CA GLY A 734 -0.25 -0.23 27.94
C GLY A 734 0.71 -1.36 27.54
N THR A 735 0.70 -1.88 26.30
CA THR A 735 1.65 -2.93 25.85
C THR A 735 2.09 -2.75 24.39
N GLU A 736 2.34 -1.51 23.95
CA GLU A 736 2.92 -1.20 22.63
C GLU A 736 4.47 -1.17 22.62
N ALA A 737 5.12 -1.30 23.78
CA ALA A 737 6.59 -1.42 23.88
C ALA A 737 7.14 -2.83 23.56
N ALA A 738 6.30 -3.77 23.13
CA ALA A 738 6.65 -5.19 23.01
C ALA A 738 7.59 -5.52 21.82
N TYR A 739 7.75 -4.64 20.83
CA TYR A 739 8.63 -4.94 19.69
C TYR A 739 10.14 -4.92 20.03
N ALA A 740 10.53 -4.31 21.15
CA ALA A 740 11.89 -4.40 21.67
C ALA A 740 12.07 -5.53 22.73
N ALA A 741 10.98 -5.99 23.35
CA ALA A 741 11.03 -6.91 24.49
C ALA A 741 10.84 -8.40 24.13
N VAL A 742 10.44 -8.73 22.90
CA VAL A 742 10.30 -10.15 22.48
C VAL A 742 11.67 -10.87 22.36
N ALA A 743 12.78 -10.13 22.37
CA ALA A 743 14.13 -10.72 22.37
C ALA A 743 14.76 -10.90 23.78
N THR A 744 14.22 -10.31 24.84
CA THR A 744 14.90 -10.27 26.15
C THR A 744 14.35 -11.26 27.20
N LYS A 745 13.30 -12.03 26.90
CA LYS A 745 12.85 -13.12 27.79
C LYS A 745 13.51 -14.46 27.46
N SER A 746 14.82 -14.48 27.56
CA SER A 746 15.57 -15.71 27.83
C SER A 746 16.93 -15.30 28.36
N ASP A 747 16.98 -14.70 29.55
CA ASP A 747 18.13 -14.71 30.45
C ASP A 747 17.80 -13.93 31.74
N SER A 748 17.26 -14.62 32.74
CA SER A 748 17.51 -14.35 34.17
C SER A 748 16.68 -15.30 35.03
N ASN A 749 17.25 -16.47 35.35
CA ASN A 749 17.01 -17.12 36.64
C ASN A 749 17.74 -16.29 37.71
N GLY A 750 17.06 -15.92 38.79
CA GLY A 750 17.74 -15.29 39.94
C GLY A 750 16.87 -14.35 40.78
N ASP A 751 16.09 -14.95 41.67
CA ASP A 751 15.87 -14.59 43.08
C ASP A 751 15.46 -13.17 43.54
N ASN A 752 14.41 -13.21 44.38
CA ASN A 752 14.09 -12.42 45.58
C ASN A 752 13.50 -10.97 45.58
N SER A 753 12.25 -10.94 46.08
CA SER A 753 11.67 -10.10 47.15
C SER A 753 11.54 -8.58 46.99
N GLY A 754 10.29 -8.10 47.10
CA GLY A 754 9.97 -6.70 47.36
C GLY A 754 8.46 -6.43 47.44
N ASN A 755 7.93 -6.40 48.66
CA ASN A 755 6.56 -6.01 49.00
C ASN A 755 6.16 -4.64 48.42
N ASN A 756 4.92 -4.51 47.95
CA ASN A 756 4.17 -3.25 48.05
C ASN A 756 2.66 -3.51 48.03
N THR A 757 2.06 -3.35 49.21
CA THR A 757 0.62 -3.30 49.46
C THR A 757 0.10 -1.90 49.16
N ALA A 758 -0.87 -1.76 48.24
CA ALA A 758 -1.62 -0.53 48.03
C ALA A 758 -3.09 -0.71 48.45
N ASN A 759 -3.53 0.17 49.35
CA ASN A 759 -4.80 0.22 50.05
C ASN A 759 -5.92 0.85 49.17
N PRO A 760 -7.18 0.40 49.17
CA PRO A 760 -8.21 0.85 48.25
C PRO A 760 -9.15 1.89 48.90
N LEU A 761 -8.87 3.19 48.76
CA LEU A 761 -9.79 4.25 49.24
C LEU A 761 -9.95 5.44 48.27
N GLY A 762 -9.51 5.32 47.02
CA GLY A 762 -9.58 6.41 46.03
C GLY A 762 -10.75 6.39 45.04
N LEU A 763 -11.71 5.44 45.15
CA LEU A 763 -12.69 5.19 44.08
C LEU A 763 -14.11 5.75 44.30
N TYR A 764 -14.39 6.43 45.41
CA TYR A 764 -15.76 6.89 45.73
C TYR A 764 -16.00 8.41 45.64
N ALA A 765 -15.00 9.22 45.26
CA ALA A 765 -15.16 10.68 45.19
C ALA A 765 -15.58 11.23 43.82
N VAL A 766 -15.50 10.44 42.74
CA VAL A 766 -15.77 10.92 41.36
C VAL A 766 -17.21 10.63 40.89
N ALA A 767 -17.93 9.74 41.56
CA ALA A 767 -19.31 9.39 41.20
C ALA A 767 -20.38 10.39 41.70
N ALA A 768 -20.06 11.25 42.68
CA ALA A 768 -21.03 12.18 43.28
C ALA A 768 -21.13 13.54 42.57
N ALA A 769 -20.13 13.94 41.77
CA ALA A 769 -20.14 15.24 41.06
C ALA A 769 -20.90 15.20 39.72
N GLY A 770 -21.01 14.02 39.09
CA GLY A 770 -21.67 13.86 37.78
C GLY A 770 -23.20 13.91 37.82
N LEU A 771 -23.83 13.57 38.96
CA LEU A 771 -25.29 13.48 39.07
C LEU A 771 -25.98 14.84 39.33
N ILE A 772 -25.25 15.88 39.77
CA ILE A 772 -25.82 17.21 40.03
C ILE A 772 -25.86 18.07 38.74
N ILE A 773 -24.99 17.80 37.77
CA ILE A 773 -24.92 18.57 36.51
C ILE A 773 -25.99 18.10 35.50
N LEU A 774 -26.41 16.83 35.55
CA LEU A 774 -27.48 16.30 34.69
C LEU A 774 -28.90 16.76 35.10
N ALA A 775 -29.13 17.08 36.37
CA ALA A 775 -30.44 17.54 36.86
C ALA A 775 -30.74 19.01 36.55
N LEU A 776 -29.74 19.83 36.23
CA LEU A 776 -29.91 21.27 35.93
C LEU A 776 -30.13 21.58 34.44
N SER A 777 -29.76 20.67 33.52
CA SER A 777 -29.90 20.90 32.07
C SER A 777 -31.30 20.61 31.50
N GLN A 778 -32.15 19.87 32.22
CA GLN A 778 -33.53 19.55 31.77
C GLN A 778 -34.57 20.63 32.09
N ARG A 779 -34.23 21.70 32.84
CA ARG A 779 -35.20 22.73 33.27
C ARG A 779 -35.32 23.97 32.38
N PHE A 780 -34.57 24.09 31.28
CA PHE A 780 -34.53 25.34 30.47
C PHE A 780 -35.09 25.25 29.03
N ARG A 781 -35.83 24.18 28.66
CA ARG A 781 -36.34 24.01 27.29
C ARG A 781 -37.86 23.79 27.15
N MET A 782 -38.66 24.43 28.01
CA MET A 782 -40.08 24.64 27.76
C MET A 782 -40.51 26.04 28.22
N ARG A 783 -40.53 27.00 27.29
CA ARG A 783 -41.47 28.14 27.18
C ARG A 783 -40.93 29.14 26.17
N GLN A 784 -41.52 29.18 24.97
CA GLN A 784 -42.05 30.39 24.31
C GLN A 784 -42.45 30.08 22.86
N ILE A 785 -43.76 29.95 22.67
CA ILE A 785 -44.61 30.27 21.49
C ILE A 785 -45.66 31.23 22.10
N PRO A 786 -46.07 32.36 21.48
CA PRO A 786 -46.60 32.49 20.11
C PRO A 786 -45.58 32.90 19.05
#